data_AF-A0A2U3EDX9-F1
#
_entry.id   AF-A0A2U3EDX9-F1
#
_cell.length_a   1.000
_cell.length_b   1.000
_cell.length_c   1.000
_cell.angle_alpha   90.00
_cell.angle_beta   90.00
_cell.angle_gamma   90.00
#
_symmetry.space_group_name_H-M   'P 1'
#
loop_
_entity.id
_entity.type
_entity.pdbx_description
1 polymer ?
#
loop_
_entity_poly.entity_id
_entity_poly.type
_entity_poly.pdbx_seq_one_letter_code
_entity_poly.pdbx_strand_id
1 'polypeptide(L)'
;MTAEREPQGYGTVPDASTSRVSSTTRRPVDDALNSLPAPRETRPRTTRWLPIVMMLTILGIDSLGWVMCLAPQTQLFEDIACRKYYSLANRVHVLDAGGKDLCKIPEVQDTVAQLFGWQAFFDGLPGLLLAMPYGVMADKRGRQPVTFLSKLGMLLAMSWILIVCWFELPLRLTWLSSLFTIIGGGGTVASAVLMMVLADSTTEENRSRIFFQGNAVLIFAELIGPSLSTLMMQSNVWLPLIFALACTILTTFLSAFLPETLPPKAVDAATDQIGDEYSPSLNKASKKTLSATWQHASGTISYIASHRSVLFLVVSFLVIDFSRQSLAILLQYVSTRYSVPIAKANLLLSCKSFAQLIASAVLLPITDSFVLNTLRVPAKVKDLRLARMSISLVMVGFAVLVLAPSVWVVIVGLVFYTMGSGFGAFARSLVSSLVESRMIGTLFTTLCMMNTIGSLIAGPIVAGTFSWSLRLGGILRGMPFIFPFVLCGLATLALMQVKLPSRLAIADEPEDEEHPWDAAAGGAAARPPADLAAKPHRRRAWQIEPRSARSCIIAVKQRPPARPPAMTDSKIPSDPPPEYSPAEHAAAGTGPRPGGPVRRPVQPLDIPIIRHLNAKRVVLASASPRRKALLQQMGLTNLEINPSDKPEDLDKSAYGPWEYVAETARRKCLDVYTKCLETQLASIPDPELVIAADTIIVTRDGRILEKPRSEAEHVKMLKYMRDTEMHRVLTAVTVLAPREDARHPGYSITSHTEETKVYFWGEENGLPDDVIEAYVRTREGVDKAGGYAVQGIAGMLLVEKIDGSVDNVVGLPVRRCLSMAEKVIFRQDEEGDEEQSGEEDLL
;
A
#
# COMPACT_ATOMS: atom_id res chain seq x y z
N MET A 1 -17.36 -6.01 -94.12
CA MET A 1 -16.29 -6.04 -95.13
C MET A 1 -15.80 -4.61 -95.21
N THR A 2 -14.67 -4.15 -94.69
CA THR A 2 -13.30 -4.66 -94.52
C THR A 2 -12.70 -3.80 -93.39
N ALA A 3 -12.30 -4.39 -92.26
CA ALA A 3 -10.93 -4.84 -91.95
C ALA A 3 -9.91 -3.69 -91.84
N GLU A 4 -9.76 -3.16 -90.63
CA GLU A 4 -8.51 -2.63 -90.07
C GLU A 4 -8.54 -2.88 -88.56
N ARG A 5 -7.52 -3.59 -88.05
CA ARG A 5 -7.32 -3.85 -86.62
C ARG A 5 -5.82 -3.87 -86.38
N GLU A 6 -5.33 -2.97 -85.55
CA GLU A 6 -4.09 -3.14 -84.82
C GLU A 6 -4.27 -2.85 -83.32
N PRO A 7 -3.44 -3.43 -82.45
CA PRO A 7 -3.67 -3.54 -81.01
C PRO A 7 -2.68 -2.73 -80.15
N GLN A 8 -2.86 -2.89 -78.85
CA GLN A 8 -2.29 -2.18 -77.70
C GLN A 8 -0.77 -2.33 -77.47
N GLY A 9 -0.16 -1.26 -76.92
CA GLY A 9 0.50 -1.28 -75.60
C GLY A 9 2.04 -1.32 -75.54
N TYR A 10 2.66 -0.28 -74.94
CA TYR A 10 3.63 -0.33 -73.82
C TYR A 10 3.96 1.11 -73.37
N GLY A 11 4.05 1.35 -72.06
CA GLY A 11 3.97 2.68 -71.43
C GLY A 11 5.29 3.44 -71.20
N THR A 12 5.17 4.62 -70.61
CA THR A 12 6.20 5.31 -69.80
C THR A 12 5.58 6.44 -68.96
N VAL A 13 5.91 6.42 -67.65
CA VAL A 13 6.06 7.49 -66.63
C VAL A 13 5.09 8.70 -66.61
N PRO A 14 4.49 9.04 -65.46
CA PRO A 14 4.05 10.41 -65.20
C PRO A 14 4.84 11.08 -64.08
N ASP A 15 5.23 12.31 -64.37
CA ASP A 15 5.73 13.28 -63.39
C ASP A 15 4.61 14.29 -63.05
N ALA A 16 4.76 14.86 -61.86
CA ALA A 16 3.97 15.86 -61.13
C ALA A 16 2.77 16.56 -61.83
N SER A 17 1.64 16.62 -61.10
CA SER A 17 0.70 17.74 -61.21
C SER A 17 0.16 18.18 -59.85
N THR A 18 0.26 19.49 -59.64
CA THR A 18 -0.30 20.32 -58.59
C THR A 18 -1.82 20.42 -58.73
N SER A 19 -2.54 20.36 -57.61
CA SER A 19 -3.99 20.61 -57.57
C SER A 19 -4.37 21.85 -56.76
N ARG A 20 -5.42 22.46 -57.31
CA ARG A 20 -6.00 23.78 -57.19
C ARG A 20 -6.84 23.98 -55.91
N VAL A 21 -6.90 25.23 -55.49
CA VAL A 21 -7.70 25.83 -54.40
C VAL A 21 -9.20 25.83 -54.73
N SER A 22 -10.05 25.61 -53.72
CA SER A 22 -11.42 26.15 -53.66
C SER A 22 -11.77 26.67 -52.26
N SER A 23 -12.39 27.84 -52.23
CA SER A 23 -12.68 28.73 -51.11
C SER A 23 -13.87 28.30 -50.23
N THR A 24 -13.81 28.56 -48.92
CA THR A 24 -15.00 28.70 -48.07
C THR A 24 -14.74 29.60 -46.84
N THR A 25 -15.33 30.80 -46.89
CA THR A 25 -16.02 31.58 -45.84
C THR A 25 -15.48 31.61 -44.39
N ARG A 26 -15.08 32.81 -43.93
CA ARG A 26 -14.83 33.16 -42.51
C ARG A 26 -16.12 33.20 -41.68
N ARG A 27 -16.09 32.63 -40.47
CA ARG A 27 -17.05 32.85 -39.36
C ARG A 27 -16.28 33.06 -38.04
N PRO A 28 -16.84 33.79 -37.07
CA PRO A 28 -16.13 34.37 -35.92
C PRO A 28 -15.78 33.35 -34.82
N VAL A 29 -14.83 33.73 -33.97
CA VAL A 29 -14.04 32.88 -33.05
C VAL A 29 -14.74 32.60 -31.70
N ASP A 30 -16.01 32.95 -31.53
CA ASP A 30 -16.64 32.98 -30.20
C ASP A 30 -17.36 31.68 -29.77
N ASP A 31 -17.43 30.65 -30.63
CA ASP A 31 -18.05 29.35 -30.27
C ASP A 31 -17.06 28.26 -29.80
N ALA A 32 -15.76 28.57 -29.71
CA ALA A 32 -14.74 27.58 -29.33
C ALA A 32 -14.44 27.50 -27.81
N LEU A 33 -14.92 28.47 -27.01
CA LEU A 33 -14.58 28.55 -25.57
C LEU A 33 -15.60 27.88 -24.63
N ASN A 34 -16.68 27.28 -25.16
CA ASN A 34 -17.68 26.55 -24.37
C ASN A 34 -17.62 25.01 -24.54
N SER A 35 -16.51 24.48 -25.06
CA SER A 35 -16.33 23.04 -25.26
C SER A 35 -15.08 22.45 -24.59
N LEU A 36 -14.57 23.08 -23.53
CA LEU A 36 -13.63 22.40 -22.65
C LEU A 36 -14.40 21.31 -21.88
N PRO A 37 -14.08 20.02 -22.06
CA PRO A 37 -14.73 18.98 -21.29
C PRO A 37 -14.38 19.19 -19.83
N ALA A 38 -15.40 19.23 -18.97
CA ALA A 38 -15.26 19.16 -17.52
C ALA A 38 -14.23 18.09 -17.12
N PRO A 39 -13.49 18.24 -16.00
CA PRO A 39 -12.56 17.23 -15.54
C PRO A 39 -13.33 15.91 -15.46
N ARG A 40 -12.95 14.95 -16.33
CA ARG A 40 -13.57 13.63 -16.35
C ARG A 40 -13.43 13.05 -14.96
N GLU A 41 -14.55 12.93 -14.26
CA GLU A 41 -14.70 12.04 -13.12
C GLU A 41 -13.97 10.74 -13.44
N THR A 42 -13.05 10.33 -12.57
CA THR A 42 -12.38 9.04 -12.68
C THR A 42 -13.46 7.97 -12.70
N ARG A 43 -13.77 7.43 -13.89
CA ARG A 43 -14.73 6.34 -14.05
C ARG A 43 -14.43 5.27 -12.98
N PRO A 44 -15.44 4.74 -12.27
CA PRO A 44 -15.22 3.62 -11.36
C PRO A 44 -14.54 2.50 -12.14
N ARG A 45 -13.43 1.97 -11.63
CA ARG A 45 -12.73 0.84 -12.25
C ARG A 45 -13.73 -0.30 -12.38
N THR A 46 -14.09 -0.70 -13.60
CA THR A 46 -14.95 -1.87 -13.80
C THR A 46 -14.11 -3.13 -13.73
N THR A 47 -14.64 -4.20 -13.13
CA THR A 47 -13.94 -5.49 -13.04
C THR A 47 -13.74 -6.08 -14.43
N ARG A 48 -12.49 -6.36 -14.80
CA ARG A 48 -12.15 -6.95 -16.10
C ARG A 48 -12.12 -8.47 -15.98
N TRP A 49 -13.21 -9.14 -16.32
CA TRP A 49 -13.36 -10.59 -16.14
C TRP A 49 -12.44 -11.45 -17.03
N LEU A 50 -12.15 -11.00 -18.25
CA LEU A 50 -11.32 -11.77 -19.19
C LEU A 50 -9.90 -12.10 -18.67
N PRO A 51 -9.06 -11.13 -18.22
CA PRO A 51 -7.75 -11.44 -17.66
C PRO A 51 -7.85 -12.32 -16.41
N ILE A 52 -8.89 -12.15 -15.60
CA ILE A 52 -9.10 -12.94 -14.38
C ILE A 52 -9.36 -14.41 -14.72
N VAL A 53 -10.30 -14.69 -15.63
CA VAL A 53 -10.64 -16.07 -16.03
C VAL A 53 -9.45 -16.74 -16.71
N MET A 54 -8.75 -16.05 -17.61
CA MET A 54 -7.55 -16.58 -18.25
C MET A 54 -6.47 -16.90 -17.22
N MET A 55 -6.23 -16.01 -16.26
CA MET A 55 -5.19 -16.21 -15.26
C MET A 55 -5.54 -17.33 -14.27
N LEU A 56 -6.80 -17.45 -13.85
CA LEU A 56 -7.28 -18.58 -13.03
C LEU A 56 -7.17 -19.91 -13.78
N THR A 57 -7.41 -19.90 -15.10
CA THR A 57 -7.25 -21.09 -15.95
C THR A 57 -5.77 -21.49 -16.06
N ILE A 58 -4.88 -20.53 -16.32
CA ILE A 58 -3.43 -20.74 -16.31
C ILE A 58 -2.99 -21.33 -14.96
N LEU A 59 -3.46 -20.76 -13.85
CA LEU A 59 -3.15 -21.21 -12.50
C LEU A 59 -3.60 -22.65 -12.24
N GLY A 60 -4.82 -23.01 -12.64
CA GLY A 60 -5.36 -24.36 -12.44
C GLY A 60 -4.60 -25.42 -13.23
N ILE A 61 -4.33 -25.16 -14.51
CA ILE A 61 -3.61 -26.11 -15.38
C ILE A 61 -2.15 -26.28 -14.91
N ASP A 62 -1.48 -25.19 -14.57
CA ASP A 62 -0.09 -25.20 -14.08
C ASP A 62 0.02 -25.94 -12.75
N SER A 63 -0.87 -25.66 -11.81
CA SER A 63 -0.91 -26.33 -10.51
C SER A 63 -1.17 -27.83 -10.65
N LEU A 64 -2.08 -28.23 -11.54
CA LEU A 64 -2.37 -29.64 -11.79
C LEU A 64 -1.13 -30.36 -12.35
N GLY A 65 -0.47 -29.75 -13.35
CA GLY A 65 0.76 -30.30 -13.94
C GLY A 65 1.89 -30.46 -12.91
N TRP A 66 2.12 -29.42 -12.09
CA TRP A 66 3.14 -29.44 -11.04
C TRP A 66 2.92 -30.55 -10.02
N VAL A 67 1.70 -30.66 -9.47
CA VAL A 67 1.38 -31.65 -8.43
C VAL A 67 1.45 -33.07 -8.99
N MET A 68 1.06 -33.28 -10.26
CA MET A 68 1.13 -34.59 -10.90
C MET A 68 2.57 -35.07 -11.15
N CYS A 69 3.53 -34.16 -11.28
CA CYS A 69 4.93 -34.46 -11.59
C CYS A 69 5.75 -34.90 -10.36
N LEU A 70 5.44 -34.42 -9.15
CA LEU A 70 6.30 -34.57 -7.98
C LEU A 70 6.63 -36.03 -7.61
N ALA A 71 5.60 -36.88 -7.48
CA ALA A 71 5.76 -38.29 -7.16
C ALA A 71 6.44 -39.13 -8.26
N PRO A 72 6.04 -39.06 -9.55
CA PRO A 72 6.71 -39.79 -10.61
C PRO A 72 8.14 -39.33 -10.84
N GLN A 73 8.43 -38.03 -10.69
CA GLN A 73 9.81 -37.52 -10.75
C GLN A 73 10.66 -38.10 -9.61
N THR A 74 10.12 -38.17 -8.40
CA THR A 74 10.81 -38.78 -7.26
C THR A 74 11.12 -40.25 -7.52
N GLN A 75 10.14 -41.00 -8.03
CA GLN A 75 10.33 -42.41 -8.37
C GLN A 75 11.33 -42.58 -9.52
N LEU A 76 11.29 -41.72 -10.55
CA LEU A 76 12.23 -41.77 -11.67
C LEU A 76 13.68 -41.49 -11.23
N PHE A 77 13.89 -40.51 -10.35
CA PHE A 77 15.20 -40.22 -9.78
C PHE A 77 15.71 -41.40 -8.94
N GLU A 78 14.84 -42.01 -8.14
CA GLU A 78 15.16 -43.21 -7.38
C GLU A 78 15.56 -44.37 -8.29
N ASP A 79 14.79 -44.65 -9.34
CA ASP A 79 15.04 -45.75 -10.28
C ASP A 79 16.39 -45.57 -11.01
N ILE A 80 16.69 -44.36 -11.50
CA ILE A 80 17.96 -44.06 -12.18
C ILE A 80 19.14 -44.16 -11.21
N ALA A 81 19.02 -43.59 -10.01
CA ALA A 81 20.08 -43.66 -8.99
C ALA A 81 20.35 -45.10 -8.55
N CYS A 82 19.29 -45.89 -8.37
CA CYS A 82 19.35 -47.30 -8.02
C CYS A 82 20.05 -48.13 -9.11
N ARG A 83 19.65 -47.99 -10.38
CA ARG A 83 20.32 -48.67 -11.51
C ARG A 83 21.81 -48.36 -11.57
N LYS A 84 22.18 -47.08 -11.40
CA LYS A 84 23.58 -46.65 -11.42
C LYS A 84 24.40 -47.19 -10.24
N TYR A 85 23.80 -47.31 -9.06
CA TYR A 85 24.46 -47.87 -7.88
C TYR A 85 24.82 -49.36 -8.09
N TYR A 86 23.87 -50.16 -8.57
CA TYR A 86 24.09 -51.60 -8.79
C TYR A 86 24.91 -51.91 -10.06
N SER A 87 24.87 -51.06 -11.09
CA SER A 87 25.73 -51.21 -12.26
C SER A 87 27.20 -50.99 -11.92
N LEU A 88 27.52 -49.99 -11.08
CA LEU A 88 28.87 -49.76 -10.56
C LEU A 88 29.35 -50.90 -9.64
N ALA A 89 28.43 -51.54 -8.92
CA ALA A 89 28.73 -52.69 -8.05
C ALA A 89 28.83 -54.02 -8.81
N ASN A 90 28.66 -54.04 -10.14
CA ASN A 90 28.63 -55.24 -11.00
C ASN A 90 27.59 -56.29 -10.56
N ARG A 91 26.49 -55.84 -9.94
CA ARG A 91 25.40 -56.67 -9.38
C ARG A 91 24.07 -56.47 -10.09
N VAL A 92 24.10 -56.24 -11.40
CA VAL A 92 22.90 -55.93 -12.21
C VAL A 92 21.85 -57.05 -12.12
N HIS A 93 22.28 -58.32 -12.05
CA HIS A 93 21.39 -59.48 -11.90
C HIS A 93 20.57 -59.52 -10.60
N VAL A 94 20.94 -58.74 -9.58
CA VAL A 94 20.20 -58.66 -8.31
C VAL A 94 18.95 -57.80 -8.44
N LEU A 95 18.95 -56.80 -9.34
CA LEU A 95 17.81 -55.92 -9.60
C LEU A 95 16.64 -56.66 -10.27
N ASP A 96 16.93 -57.57 -11.20
CA ASP A 96 15.91 -58.39 -11.86
C ASP A 96 15.28 -59.43 -10.92
N ALA A 97 15.98 -59.80 -9.83
CA ALA A 97 15.58 -60.86 -8.90
C ALA A 97 14.88 -60.36 -7.61
N GLY A 98 15.18 -59.13 -7.14
CA GLY A 98 14.74 -58.67 -5.80
C GLY A 98 13.71 -57.52 -5.77
N GLY A 99 13.19 -57.09 -6.91
CA GLY A 99 12.07 -56.14 -6.98
C GLY A 99 12.35 -54.73 -6.42
N LYS A 100 11.30 -53.91 -6.35
CA LYS A 100 11.35 -52.46 -6.04
C LYS A 100 11.87 -52.11 -4.63
N ASP A 101 11.96 -53.08 -3.72
CA ASP A 101 12.42 -52.86 -2.35
C ASP A 101 13.96 -52.71 -2.24
N LEU A 102 14.72 -53.19 -3.24
CA LEU A 102 16.18 -53.07 -3.29
C LEU A 102 16.69 -51.63 -3.48
N CYS A 103 15.83 -50.71 -3.91
CA CYS A 103 16.17 -49.30 -4.13
C CYS A 103 16.00 -48.42 -2.89
N LYS A 104 15.48 -48.99 -1.78
CA LYS A 104 15.26 -48.29 -0.51
C LYS A 104 16.49 -48.22 0.41
N ILE A 105 17.68 -48.55 -0.12
CA ILE A 105 18.93 -48.46 0.62
C ILE A 105 19.31 -47.00 0.95
N PRO A 106 19.94 -46.74 2.11
CA PRO A 106 20.28 -45.38 2.53
C PRO A 106 21.08 -44.57 1.51
N GLU A 107 21.98 -45.20 0.75
CA GLU A 107 22.86 -44.55 -0.23
C GLU A 107 22.08 -43.98 -1.43
N VAL A 108 21.07 -44.70 -1.90
CA VAL A 108 20.19 -44.26 -3.00
C VAL A 108 19.26 -43.17 -2.49
N GLN A 109 18.64 -43.36 -1.32
CA GLN A 109 17.71 -42.39 -0.73
C GLN A 109 18.42 -41.08 -0.36
N ASP A 110 19.65 -41.13 0.15
CA ASP A 110 20.49 -39.96 0.39
C ASP A 110 20.74 -39.18 -0.92
N THR A 111 21.11 -39.88 -1.99
CA THR A 111 21.34 -39.24 -3.30
C THR A 111 20.10 -38.52 -3.81
N VAL A 112 18.93 -39.16 -3.74
CA VAL A 112 17.65 -38.56 -4.19
C VAL A 112 17.26 -37.37 -3.31
N ALA A 113 17.40 -37.48 -1.99
CA ALA A 113 17.11 -36.38 -1.06
C ALA A 113 18.02 -35.17 -1.31
N GLN A 114 19.32 -35.39 -1.49
CA GLN A 114 20.29 -34.33 -1.82
C GLN A 114 19.98 -33.66 -3.16
N LEU A 115 19.56 -34.44 -4.18
CA LEU A 115 19.17 -33.87 -5.48
C LEU A 115 18.02 -32.87 -5.32
N PHE A 116 16.93 -33.24 -4.64
CA PHE A 116 15.79 -32.34 -4.40
C PHE A 116 16.13 -31.17 -3.46
N GLY A 117 16.96 -31.41 -2.44
CA GLY A 117 17.38 -30.37 -1.49
C GLY A 117 18.16 -29.25 -2.18
N TRP A 118 19.17 -29.60 -2.97
CA TRP A 118 19.95 -28.64 -3.74
C TRP A 118 19.18 -28.06 -4.93
N GLN A 119 18.31 -28.84 -5.57
CA GLN A 119 17.41 -28.33 -6.61
C GLN A 119 16.55 -27.18 -6.08
N ALA A 120 15.94 -27.34 -4.90
CA ALA A 120 15.15 -26.29 -4.26
C ALA A 120 15.97 -25.02 -3.95
N PHE A 121 17.24 -25.19 -3.54
CA PHE A 121 18.16 -24.07 -3.34
C PHE A 121 18.42 -23.32 -4.66
N PHE A 122 18.75 -24.04 -5.74
CA PHE A 122 19.03 -23.43 -7.03
C PHE A 122 17.79 -22.79 -7.67
N ASP A 123 16.60 -23.39 -7.52
CA ASP A 123 15.35 -22.83 -8.02
C ASP A 123 14.92 -21.55 -7.25
N GLY A 124 15.31 -21.43 -5.98
CA GLY A 124 15.07 -20.23 -5.17
C GLY A 124 15.93 -19.02 -5.55
N LEU A 125 17.14 -19.23 -6.07
CA LEU A 125 18.11 -18.17 -6.35
C LEU A 125 17.61 -17.15 -7.40
N PRO A 126 17.12 -17.57 -8.60
CA PRO A 126 16.56 -16.65 -9.58
C PRO A 126 15.39 -15.85 -9.01
N GLY A 127 14.50 -16.50 -8.25
CA GLY A 127 13.38 -15.83 -7.60
C GLY A 127 13.83 -14.73 -6.64
N LEU A 128 14.84 -14.98 -5.80
CA LEU A 128 15.35 -14.01 -4.83
C LEU A 128 16.05 -12.81 -5.50
N LEU A 129 16.87 -13.08 -6.52
CA LEU A 129 17.69 -12.04 -7.19
C LEU A 129 16.89 -11.22 -8.21
N LEU A 130 15.95 -11.86 -8.91
CA LEU A 130 15.27 -11.29 -10.07
C LEU A 130 13.84 -10.83 -9.77
N ALA A 131 13.28 -11.11 -8.58
CA ALA A 131 11.94 -10.64 -8.22
C ALA A 131 11.76 -9.13 -8.34
N MET A 132 12.73 -8.35 -7.86
CA MET A 132 12.64 -6.90 -7.90
C MET A 132 12.86 -6.33 -9.32
N PRO A 133 13.91 -6.74 -10.09
CA PRO A 133 14.05 -6.33 -11.48
C PRO A 133 12.85 -6.66 -12.36
N TYR A 134 12.30 -7.87 -12.27
CA TYR A 134 11.14 -8.27 -13.07
C TYR A 134 9.83 -7.63 -12.58
N GLY A 135 9.72 -7.28 -11.29
CA GLY A 135 8.62 -6.44 -10.79
C GLY A 135 8.61 -5.05 -11.43
N VAL A 136 9.77 -4.37 -11.43
CA VAL A 136 9.93 -3.06 -12.10
C VAL A 136 9.71 -3.17 -13.61
N MET A 137 10.17 -4.26 -14.21
CA MET A 137 9.92 -4.54 -15.63
C MET A 137 8.43 -4.68 -15.91
N ALA A 138 7.70 -5.40 -15.06
CA ALA A 138 6.27 -5.54 -15.18
C ALA A 138 5.56 -4.18 -15.09
N ASP A 139 6.08 -3.25 -14.26
CA ASP A 139 5.50 -1.91 -14.11
C ASP A 139 5.75 -1.02 -15.33
N LYS A 140 6.83 -1.28 -16.07
CA LYS A 140 7.24 -0.47 -17.24
C LYS A 140 6.71 -1.01 -18.56
N ARG A 141 6.79 -2.32 -18.76
CA ARG A 141 6.45 -2.99 -20.02
C ARG A 141 5.12 -3.75 -19.99
N GLY A 142 4.42 -3.73 -18.85
CA GLY A 142 3.19 -4.48 -18.67
C GLY A 142 3.40 -5.88 -18.10
N ARG A 143 2.29 -6.50 -17.68
CA ARG A 143 2.25 -7.78 -16.96
C ARG A 143 2.29 -8.98 -17.89
N GLN A 144 1.76 -8.85 -19.11
CA GLN A 144 1.75 -9.91 -20.12
C GLN A 144 3.16 -10.42 -20.45
N PRO A 145 4.15 -9.57 -20.83
CA PRO A 145 5.45 -10.08 -21.27
C PRO A 145 6.21 -10.76 -20.13
N VAL A 146 6.10 -10.24 -18.91
CA VAL A 146 6.75 -10.85 -17.75
C VAL A 146 6.13 -12.21 -17.41
N THR A 147 4.81 -12.33 -17.49
CA THR A 147 4.12 -13.62 -17.28
C THR A 147 4.57 -14.65 -18.31
N PHE A 148 4.64 -14.26 -19.58
CA PHE A 148 5.12 -15.11 -20.67
C PHE A 148 6.58 -15.56 -20.47
N LEU A 149 7.50 -14.64 -20.19
CA LEU A 149 8.91 -14.97 -19.94
C LEU A 149 9.08 -15.92 -18.74
N SER A 150 8.28 -15.73 -17.69
CA SER A 150 8.28 -16.59 -16.50
C SER A 150 7.86 -18.03 -16.84
N LYS A 151 6.77 -18.18 -17.60
CA LYS A 151 6.27 -19.48 -18.04
C LYS A 151 7.20 -20.17 -19.04
N LEU A 152 7.80 -19.41 -19.96
CA LEU A 152 8.81 -19.93 -20.88
C LEU A 152 10.04 -20.48 -20.13
N GLY A 153 10.53 -19.75 -19.12
CA GLY A 153 11.64 -20.23 -18.29
C GLY A 153 11.33 -21.52 -17.54
N MET A 154 10.11 -21.65 -16.99
CA MET A 154 9.64 -22.88 -16.34
C MET A 154 9.48 -24.05 -17.32
N LEU A 155 8.98 -23.80 -18.53
CA LEU A 155 8.88 -24.80 -19.59
C LEU A 155 10.25 -25.36 -19.98
N LEU A 156 11.24 -24.49 -20.19
CA LEU A 156 12.60 -24.87 -20.52
C LEU A 156 13.25 -25.66 -19.38
N ALA A 157 13.04 -25.24 -18.13
CA ALA A 157 13.54 -25.93 -16.94
C ALA A 157 12.97 -27.35 -16.83
N MET A 158 11.64 -27.50 -16.96
CA MET A 158 10.98 -28.81 -16.93
C MET A 158 11.43 -29.71 -18.08
N SER A 159 11.54 -29.16 -19.29
CA SER A 159 12.05 -29.89 -20.47
C SER A 159 13.47 -30.39 -20.24
N TRP A 160 14.35 -29.57 -19.65
CA TRP A 160 15.72 -29.97 -19.32
C TRP A 160 15.77 -31.14 -18.34
N ILE A 161 14.97 -31.11 -17.27
CA ILE A 161 14.91 -32.21 -16.29
C ILE A 161 14.50 -33.51 -16.98
N LEU A 162 13.49 -33.46 -17.84
CA LEU A 162 13.03 -34.65 -18.58
C LEU A 162 14.07 -35.16 -19.57
N ILE A 163 14.80 -34.28 -20.27
CA ILE A 163 15.91 -34.66 -21.16
C ILE A 163 17.02 -35.37 -20.38
N VAL A 164 17.43 -34.82 -19.23
CA VAL A 164 18.45 -35.44 -18.36
C VAL A 164 18.03 -36.84 -17.93
N CYS A 165 16.76 -37.03 -17.56
CA CYS A 165 16.23 -38.33 -17.17
C CYS A 165 16.09 -39.29 -18.34
N TRP A 166 15.68 -38.80 -19.51
CA TRP A 166 15.43 -39.62 -20.70
C TRP A 166 16.73 -40.26 -21.22
N PHE A 167 17.82 -39.49 -21.22
CA PHE A 167 19.14 -39.96 -21.63
C PHE A 167 19.95 -40.59 -20.48
N GLU A 168 19.35 -40.76 -19.29
CA GLU A 168 19.99 -41.27 -18.07
C GLU A 168 21.35 -40.58 -17.76
N LEU A 169 21.44 -39.27 -18.05
CA LEU A 169 22.61 -38.47 -17.76
C LEU A 169 22.82 -38.32 -16.24
N PRO A 170 24.02 -37.91 -15.77
CA PRO A 170 24.24 -37.67 -14.35
C PRO A 170 23.17 -36.74 -13.75
N LEU A 171 22.38 -37.26 -12.80
CA LEU A 171 21.23 -36.55 -12.23
C LEU A 171 21.58 -35.16 -11.65
N ARG A 172 22.82 -34.90 -11.24
CA ARG A 172 23.26 -33.57 -10.79
C ARG A 172 23.13 -32.48 -11.86
N LEU A 173 23.07 -32.85 -13.15
CA LEU A 173 22.83 -31.92 -14.25
C LEU A 173 21.41 -31.33 -14.20
N THR A 174 20.47 -31.91 -13.46
CA THR A 174 19.14 -31.32 -13.28
C THR A 174 19.23 -29.95 -12.60
N TRP A 175 20.25 -29.68 -11.79
CA TRP A 175 20.46 -28.37 -11.16
C TRP A 175 20.68 -27.23 -12.17
N LEU A 176 21.13 -27.55 -13.39
CA LEU A 176 21.23 -26.56 -14.47
C LEU A 176 19.86 -26.09 -14.96
N SER A 177 18.76 -26.80 -14.64
CA SER A 177 17.40 -26.37 -14.99
C SER A 177 17.07 -24.98 -14.43
N SER A 178 17.59 -24.63 -13.25
CA SER A 178 17.36 -23.34 -12.60
C SER A 178 17.93 -22.17 -13.42
N LEU A 179 18.96 -22.40 -14.25
CA LEU A 179 19.49 -21.37 -15.16
C LEU A 179 18.45 -20.93 -16.20
N PHE A 180 17.60 -21.84 -16.69
CA PHE A 180 16.54 -21.47 -17.61
C PHE A 180 15.46 -20.60 -16.96
N THR A 181 15.26 -20.75 -15.64
CA THR A 181 14.30 -19.92 -14.91
C THR A 181 14.77 -18.47 -14.73
N ILE A 182 16.05 -18.15 -14.96
CA ILE A 182 16.59 -16.78 -14.99
C ILE A 182 15.88 -15.94 -16.07
N ILE A 183 15.45 -16.54 -17.17
CA ILE A 183 14.75 -15.87 -18.29
C ILE A 183 13.48 -15.14 -17.81
N GLY A 184 12.84 -15.59 -16.73
CA GLY A 184 11.64 -14.94 -16.18
C GLY A 184 11.56 -14.91 -14.66
N GLY A 185 12.67 -15.10 -13.94
CA GLY A 185 12.71 -15.10 -12.47
C GLY A 185 11.99 -16.26 -11.78
N GLY A 186 11.62 -17.30 -12.52
CA GLY A 186 11.04 -18.55 -12.01
C GLY A 186 9.67 -18.42 -11.35
N GLY A 187 9.30 -19.44 -10.56
CA GLY A 187 7.97 -19.54 -9.94
C GLY A 187 7.64 -18.41 -8.96
N THR A 188 8.66 -17.79 -8.34
CA THR A 188 8.48 -16.65 -7.42
C THR A 188 7.96 -15.42 -8.18
N VAL A 189 8.57 -15.09 -9.32
CA VAL A 189 8.13 -13.96 -10.16
C VAL A 189 6.79 -14.25 -10.82
N ALA A 190 6.58 -15.47 -11.32
CA ALA A 190 5.29 -15.88 -11.86
C ALA A 190 4.15 -15.68 -10.84
N SER A 191 4.38 -16.03 -9.57
CA SER A 191 3.42 -15.85 -8.48
C SER A 191 3.20 -14.38 -8.12
N ALA A 192 4.25 -13.56 -8.16
CA ALA A 192 4.15 -12.13 -7.89
C ALA A 192 3.33 -11.41 -8.97
N VAL A 193 3.63 -11.68 -10.25
CA VAL A 193 2.91 -11.07 -11.38
C VAL A 193 1.46 -11.56 -11.45
N LEU A 194 1.18 -12.82 -11.08
CA LEU A 194 -0.18 -13.31 -10.88
C LEU A 194 -0.98 -12.44 -9.89
N MET A 195 -0.40 -12.15 -8.73
CA MET A 195 -1.07 -11.32 -7.72
C MET A 195 -1.27 -9.89 -8.23
N MET A 196 -0.34 -9.35 -9.03
CA MET A 196 -0.47 -8.04 -9.68
C MET A 196 -1.60 -8.02 -10.72
N VAL A 197 -1.66 -9.01 -11.62
CA VAL A 197 -2.70 -9.13 -12.66
C VAL A 197 -4.09 -9.23 -12.04
N LEU A 198 -4.23 -10.05 -10.99
CA LEU A 198 -5.49 -10.16 -10.25
C LEU A 198 -5.84 -8.84 -9.55
N ALA A 199 -4.90 -8.23 -8.82
CA ALA A 199 -5.14 -6.96 -8.14
C ALA A 199 -5.54 -5.82 -9.10
N ASP A 200 -4.88 -5.72 -10.26
CA ASP A 200 -5.13 -4.69 -11.27
C ASP A 200 -6.49 -4.88 -11.97
N SER A 201 -6.98 -6.13 -12.06
CA SER A 201 -8.21 -6.47 -12.77
C SER A 201 -9.47 -6.46 -11.90
N THR A 202 -9.30 -6.45 -10.57
CA THR A 202 -10.40 -6.52 -9.60
C THR A 202 -10.69 -5.17 -8.95
N THR A 203 -11.96 -4.89 -8.68
CA THR A 203 -12.37 -3.77 -7.82
C THR A 203 -12.09 -4.07 -6.36
N GLU A 204 -11.97 -3.04 -5.53
CA GLU A 204 -11.73 -3.20 -4.08
C GLU A 204 -12.79 -4.06 -3.40
N GLU A 205 -14.06 -3.93 -3.83
CA GLU A 205 -15.20 -4.72 -3.35
C GLU A 205 -15.07 -6.23 -3.69
N ASN A 206 -14.60 -6.58 -4.89
CA ASN A 206 -14.56 -7.98 -5.36
C ASN A 206 -13.21 -8.68 -5.16
N ARG A 207 -12.17 -7.96 -4.72
CA ARG A 207 -10.79 -8.45 -4.65
C ARG A 207 -10.65 -9.69 -3.76
N SER A 208 -11.27 -9.69 -2.59
CA SER A 208 -11.20 -10.80 -1.62
C SER A 208 -11.83 -12.09 -2.17
N ARG A 209 -12.99 -11.97 -2.82
CA ARG A 209 -13.72 -13.09 -3.43
C ARG A 209 -12.90 -13.77 -4.53
N ILE A 210 -12.23 -12.98 -5.36
CA ILE A 210 -11.46 -13.48 -6.50
C ILE A 210 -10.14 -14.11 -6.05
N PHE A 211 -9.48 -13.56 -5.02
CA PHE A 211 -8.34 -14.24 -4.38
C PHE A 211 -8.75 -15.56 -3.73
N PHE A 212 -9.93 -15.62 -3.10
CA PHE A 212 -10.45 -16.86 -2.55
C PHE A 212 -10.70 -17.92 -3.63
N GLN A 213 -11.27 -17.52 -4.77
CA GLN A 213 -11.45 -18.40 -5.94
C GLN A 213 -10.11 -18.91 -6.48
N GLY A 214 -9.09 -18.05 -6.61
CA GLY A 214 -7.75 -18.46 -7.01
C GLY A 214 -7.13 -19.50 -6.07
N ASN A 215 -7.28 -19.31 -4.76
CA ASN A 215 -6.83 -20.29 -3.78
C ASN A 215 -7.63 -21.62 -3.84
N ALA A 216 -8.93 -21.55 -4.11
CA ALA A 216 -9.77 -22.74 -4.27
C ALA A 216 -9.35 -23.59 -5.49
N VAL A 217 -8.99 -22.95 -6.60
CA VAL A 217 -8.45 -23.63 -7.80
C VAL A 217 -7.17 -24.41 -7.47
N LEU A 218 -6.27 -23.83 -6.67
CA LEU A 218 -5.05 -24.50 -6.23
C LEU A 218 -5.35 -25.74 -5.36
N ILE A 219 -6.23 -25.60 -4.36
CA ILE A 219 -6.62 -26.71 -3.47
C ILE A 219 -7.27 -27.85 -4.29
N PHE A 220 -8.08 -27.51 -5.29
CA PHE A 220 -8.73 -28.50 -6.16
C PHE A 220 -7.71 -29.28 -7.00
N ALA A 221 -6.71 -28.59 -7.57
CA ALA A 221 -5.62 -29.24 -8.30
C ALA A 221 -4.78 -30.15 -7.37
N GLU A 222 -4.50 -29.72 -6.14
CA GLU A 222 -3.79 -30.53 -5.14
C GLU A 222 -4.63 -31.72 -4.62
N LEU A 223 -5.96 -31.66 -4.72
CA LEU A 223 -6.85 -32.76 -4.34
C LEU A 223 -6.84 -33.87 -5.40
N ILE A 224 -7.00 -33.50 -6.67
CA ILE A 224 -7.16 -34.47 -7.79
C ILE A 224 -5.81 -34.94 -8.33
N GLY A 225 -4.82 -34.05 -8.42
CA GLY A 225 -3.53 -34.30 -9.04
C GLY A 225 -2.81 -35.56 -8.52
N PRO A 226 -2.63 -35.74 -7.19
CA PRO A 226 -1.93 -36.92 -6.65
C PRO A 226 -2.68 -38.23 -6.92
N SER A 227 -4.01 -38.20 -6.89
CA SER A 227 -4.85 -39.38 -7.18
C SER A 227 -4.75 -39.78 -8.65
N LEU A 228 -4.85 -38.82 -9.57
CA LEU A 228 -4.70 -39.07 -11.01
C LEU A 228 -3.27 -39.55 -11.36
N SER A 229 -2.25 -38.90 -10.78
CA SER A 229 -0.85 -39.30 -10.94
C SER A 229 -0.61 -40.74 -10.47
N THR A 230 -1.18 -41.14 -9.32
CA THR A 230 -1.10 -42.52 -8.80
C THR A 230 -1.65 -43.55 -9.77
N LEU A 231 -2.79 -43.26 -10.41
CA LEU A 231 -3.40 -44.15 -11.41
C LEU A 231 -2.50 -44.29 -12.64
N MET A 232 -1.96 -43.18 -13.17
CA MET A 232 -1.10 -43.21 -14.35
C MET A 232 0.25 -43.90 -14.09
N MET A 233 0.80 -43.74 -12.88
CA MET A 233 2.04 -44.40 -12.45
C MET A 233 1.94 -45.93 -12.40
N GLN A 234 0.74 -46.51 -12.31
CA GLN A 234 0.55 -47.97 -12.38
C GLN A 234 0.87 -48.51 -13.77
N SER A 235 0.58 -47.73 -14.82
CA SER A 235 0.88 -48.11 -16.20
C SER A 235 2.30 -47.74 -16.58
N ASN A 236 2.68 -46.45 -16.44
CA ASN A 236 4.03 -45.98 -16.77
C ASN A 236 4.32 -44.66 -16.04
N VAL A 237 5.50 -44.57 -15.41
CA VAL A 237 5.98 -43.38 -14.67
C VAL A 237 6.12 -42.15 -15.58
N TRP A 238 6.40 -42.34 -16.88
CA TRP A 238 6.55 -41.24 -17.84
C TRP A 238 5.24 -40.57 -18.24
N LEU A 239 4.10 -41.26 -18.18
CA LEU A 239 2.80 -40.72 -18.58
C LEU A 239 2.43 -39.42 -17.80
N PRO A 240 2.45 -39.41 -16.46
CA PRO A 240 2.16 -38.17 -15.71
C PRO A 240 3.22 -37.08 -15.90
N LEU A 241 4.48 -37.42 -16.22
CA LEU A 241 5.54 -36.44 -16.52
C LEU A 241 5.32 -35.74 -17.86
N ILE A 242 4.95 -36.49 -18.90
CA ILE A 242 4.61 -35.94 -20.23
C ILE A 242 3.32 -35.12 -20.13
N PHE A 243 2.34 -35.57 -19.35
CA PHE A 243 1.13 -34.79 -19.08
C PHE A 243 1.47 -33.44 -18.42
N ALA A 244 2.33 -33.43 -17.40
CA ALA A 244 2.79 -32.19 -16.77
C ALA A 244 3.53 -31.26 -17.75
N LEU A 245 4.35 -31.81 -18.65
CA LEU A 245 4.98 -31.03 -19.72
C LEU A 245 3.94 -30.41 -20.66
N ALA A 246 2.93 -31.18 -21.08
CA ALA A 246 1.84 -30.70 -21.93
C ALA A 246 1.05 -29.56 -21.26
N CYS A 247 0.75 -29.67 -19.95
CA CYS A 247 0.16 -28.59 -19.17
C CYS A 247 1.04 -27.32 -19.15
N THR A 248 2.36 -27.48 -19.01
CA THR A 248 3.30 -26.35 -19.00
C THR A 248 3.42 -25.69 -20.37
N ILE A 249 3.37 -26.46 -21.46
CA ILE A 249 3.32 -25.93 -22.83
C ILE A 249 2.03 -25.12 -23.04
N LEU A 250 0.89 -25.69 -22.65
CA LEU A 250 -0.42 -25.04 -22.79
C LEU A 250 -0.50 -23.73 -22.00
N THR A 251 -0.02 -23.71 -20.75
CA THR A 251 -0.01 -22.50 -19.91
C THR A 251 0.93 -21.43 -20.45
N THR A 252 2.09 -21.82 -21.00
CA THR A 252 3.01 -20.90 -21.68
C THR A 252 2.34 -20.29 -22.91
N PHE A 253 1.63 -21.09 -23.71
CA PHE A 253 0.85 -20.58 -24.85
C PHE A 253 -0.24 -19.60 -24.40
N LEU A 254 -1.07 -19.98 -23.42
CA LEU A 254 -2.13 -19.12 -22.89
C LEU A 254 -1.58 -17.80 -22.33
N SER A 255 -0.40 -17.82 -21.70
CA SER A 255 0.23 -16.61 -21.16
C SER A 255 0.63 -15.60 -22.24
N ALA A 256 0.89 -16.05 -23.47
CA ALA A 256 1.18 -15.16 -24.60
C ALA A 256 -0.05 -14.32 -25.00
N PHE A 257 -1.26 -14.85 -24.80
CA PHE A 257 -2.53 -14.18 -25.14
C PHE A 257 -3.17 -13.43 -23.96
N LEU A 258 -2.49 -13.36 -22.82
CA LEU A 258 -3.02 -12.66 -21.65
C LEU A 258 -3.21 -11.16 -21.98
N PRO A 259 -4.42 -10.59 -21.86
CA PRO A 259 -4.62 -9.17 -22.16
C PRO A 259 -3.89 -8.30 -21.14
N GLU A 260 -3.28 -7.21 -21.62
CA GLU A 260 -2.50 -6.32 -20.77
C GLU A 260 -3.39 -5.61 -19.74
N THR A 261 -2.98 -5.67 -18.47
CA THR A 261 -3.74 -5.13 -17.34
C THR A 261 -3.23 -3.77 -16.87
N LEU A 262 -2.01 -3.38 -17.26
CA LEU A 262 -1.47 -2.07 -16.94
C LEU A 262 -2.33 -0.96 -17.56
N PRO A 263 -2.80 0.03 -16.79
CA PRO A 263 -3.49 1.19 -17.35
C PRO A 263 -2.56 1.92 -18.33
N PRO A 264 -3.05 2.37 -19.50
CA PRO A 264 -2.24 3.24 -20.36
C PRO A 264 -1.87 4.49 -19.55
N LYS A 265 -0.57 4.77 -19.44
CA LYS A 265 -0.10 5.99 -18.78
C LYS A 265 -0.60 7.20 -19.57
N ALA A 266 -1.58 7.90 -19.02
CA ALA A 266 -2.06 9.17 -19.56
C ALA A 266 -1.07 10.30 -19.24
N VAL A 267 0.21 10.20 -19.64
CA VAL A 267 1.20 11.31 -19.62
C VAL A 267 2.26 11.20 -20.73
N ASP A 268 2.48 10.04 -21.37
CA ASP A 268 3.61 9.92 -22.33
C ASP A 268 3.26 10.35 -23.77
N ALA A 269 2.02 10.74 -24.07
CA ALA A 269 1.60 11.21 -25.41
C ALA A 269 1.95 12.68 -25.71
N ALA A 270 2.47 13.43 -24.75
CA ALA A 270 2.91 14.83 -24.94
C ALA A 270 4.44 14.98 -25.04
N THR A 271 5.21 13.89 -24.91
CA THR A 271 6.69 13.94 -24.90
C THR A 271 7.33 13.38 -26.18
N ASP A 272 6.55 12.77 -27.08
CA ASP A 272 7.04 12.19 -28.35
C ASP A 272 7.31 13.22 -29.47
N GLN A 273 7.37 14.53 -29.16
CA GLN A 273 7.74 15.57 -30.14
C GLN A 273 9.01 16.36 -29.79
N ILE A 274 9.74 16.02 -28.74
CA ILE A 274 11.02 16.67 -28.44
C ILE A 274 12.07 15.63 -28.04
N GLY A 275 12.87 15.20 -29.03
CA GLY A 275 14.23 14.72 -28.78
C GLY A 275 14.58 13.30 -29.22
N ASP A 276 14.57 13.04 -30.53
CA ASP A 276 15.47 12.06 -31.13
C ASP A 276 16.89 12.66 -31.20
N GLU A 277 17.68 12.52 -30.14
CA GLU A 277 19.16 12.43 -30.17
C GLU A 277 19.69 12.40 -28.73
N TYR A 278 19.92 11.21 -28.17
CA TYR A 278 21.12 10.83 -27.40
C TYR A 278 20.89 9.44 -26.77
N SER A 279 21.61 8.42 -27.24
CA SER A 279 21.72 7.15 -26.51
C SER A 279 22.87 7.22 -25.50
N PRO A 280 22.65 7.10 -24.18
CA PRO A 280 23.71 6.70 -23.28
C PRO A 280 23.60 5.20 -22.97
N SER A 281 24.69 4.49 -23.28
CA SER A 281 25.07 3.14 -22.86
C SER A 281 24.22 2.47 -21.74
N LEU A 282 23.61 1.32 -22.08
CA LEU A 282 22.81 0.45 -21.20
C LEU A 282 23.49 0.04 -19.87
N ASN A 283 24.82 0.14 -19.77
CA ASN A 283 25.57 -0.33 -18.59
C ASN A 283 25.57 0.64 -17.39
N LYS A 284 25.37 1.95 -17.59
CA LYS A 284 25.35 2.92 -16.48
C LYS A 284 23.96 3.12 -15.88
N ALA A 285 22.89 3.00 -16.67
CA ALA A 285 21.50 3.10 -16.20
C ALA A 285 21.12 1.91 -15.30
N SER A 286 21.61 0.71 -15.60
CA SER A 286 21.36 -0.49 -14.79
C SER A 286 22.03 -0.41 -13.41
N LYS A 287 23.31 0.00 -13.33
CA LYS A 287 24.01 0.18 -12.04
C LYS A 287 23.40 1.26 -11.15
N LYS A 288 22.97 2.39 -11.73
CA LYS A 288 22.32 3.48 -10.97
C LYS A 288 20.95 3.04 -10.44
N THR A 289 20.16 2.34 -11.26
CA THR A 289 18.85 1.80 -10.86
C THR A 289 18.95 0.70 -9.81
N LEU A 290 19.93 -0.22 -9.94
CA LEU A 290 20.17 -1.31 -8.98
C LEU A 290 20.66 -0.79 -7.62
N SER A 291 21.54 0.24 -7.64
CA SER A 291 22.02 0.87 -6.40
C SER A 291 20.92 1.63 -5.66
N ALA A 292 20.02 2.31 -6.39
CA ALA A 292 18.87 2.99 -5.81
C ALA A 292 17.86 1.98 -5.24
N THR A 293 17.61 0.86 -5.93
CA THR A 293 16.73 -0.21 -5.42
C THR A 293 17.31 -0.92 -4.21
N TRP A 294 18.63 -1.16 -4.16
CA TRP A 294 19.31 -1.70 -2.97
C TRP A 294 19.24 -0.74 -1.77
N GLN A 295 19.36 0.56 -2.01
CA GLN A 295 19.19 1.59 -0.98
C GLN A 295 17.75 1.63 -0.44
N HIS A 296 16.73 1.47 -1.28
CA HIS A 296 15.33 1.35 -0.85
C HIS A 296 15.05 0.04 -0.09
N ALA A 297 15.61 -1.08 -0.54
CA ALA A 297 15.46 -2.38 0.13
C ALA A 297 16.12 -2.37 1.52
N SER A 298 17.34 -1.83 1.63
CA SER A 298 18.05 -1.71 2.92
C SER A 298 17.35 -0.77 3.91
N GLY A 299 16.76 0.33 3.43
CA GLY A 299 15.92 1.21 4.25
C GLY A 299 14.67 0.50 4.79
N THR A 300 14.02 -0.35 3.97
CA THR A 300 12.82 -1.10 4.37
C THR A 300 13.14 -2.22 5.35
N ILE A 301 14.23 -2.95 5.11
CA ILE A 301 14.71 -3.99 6.05
C ILE A 301 15.08 -3.36 7.39
N SER A 302 15.70 -2.19 7.39
CA SER A 302 16.01 -1.43 8.61
C SER A 302 14.75 -0.99 9.37
N TYR A 303 13.71 -0.53 8.66
CA TYR A 303 12.41 -0.20 9.26
C TYR A 303 11.72 -1.43 9.88
N ILE A 304 11.67 -2.55 9.16
CA ILE A 304 11.10 -3.81 9.65
C ILE A 304 11.86 -4.31 10.88
N ALA A 305 13.20 -4.22 10.85
CA ALA A 305 14.05 -4.59 11.99
C ALA A 305 13.86 -3.66 13.22
N SER A 306 13.44 -2.41 13.00
CA SER A 306 13.21 -1.43 14.06
C SER A 306 11.91 -1.70 14.85
N HIS A 307 10.90 -2.30 14.21
CA HIS A 307 9.61 -2.60 14.84
C HIS A 307 9.49 -4.10 15.20
N ARG A 308 9.70 -4.43 16.48
CA ARG A 308 9.67 -5.82 16.98
C ARG A 308 8.43 -6.63 16.58
N SER A 309 7.24 -6.04 16.63
CA SER A 309 5.98 -6.72 16.25
C SER A 309 5.93 -7.08 14.76
N VAL A 310 6.36 -6.16 13.90
CA VAL A 310 6.40 -6.37 12.44
C VAL A 310 7.50 -7.37 12.09
N LEU A 311 8.67 -7.27 12.74
CA LEU A 311 9.77 -8.22 12.58
C LEU A 311 9.34 -9.65 12.90
N PHE A 312 8.72 -9.91 14.04
CA PHE A 312 8.27 -11.25 14.41
C PHE A 312 7.24 -11.82 13.44
N LEU A 313 6.32 -10.99 12.95
CA LEU A 313 5.39 -11.38 11.91
C LEU A 313 6.09 -11.67 10.58
N VAL A 314 7.01 -10.84 10.13
CA VAL A 314 7.73 -11.06 8.87
C VAL A 314 8.61 -12.31 8.94
N VAL A 315 9.32 -12.55 10.05
CA VAL A 315 10.14 -13.76 10.26
C VAL A 315 9.28 -15.03 10.28
N SER A 316 8.05 -14.96 10.78
CA SER A 316 7.15 -16.12 10.78
C SER A 316 6.77 -16.60 9.36
N PHE A 317 6.85 -15.74 8.33
CA PHE A 317 6.67 -16.15 6.93
C PHE A 317 7.82 -17.03 6.43
N LEU A 318 9.05 -16.74 6.84
CA LEU A 318 10.18 -17.62 6.57
C LEU A 318 9.96 -19.00 7.20
N VAL A 319 9.49 -19.05 8.44
CA VAL A 319 9.27 -20.31 9.18
C VAL A 319 8.14 -21.15 8.57
N ILE A 320 7.03 -20.53 8.16
CA ILE A 320 5.92 -21.28 7.54
C ILE A 320 6.31 -21.80 6.15
N ASP A 321 7.11 -21.05 5.38
CA ASP A 321 7.58 -21.51 4.07
C ASP A 321 8.61 -22.64 4.21
N PHE A 322 9.54 -22.51 5.17
CA PHE A 322 10.47 -23.57 5.57
C PHE A 322 9.71 -24.86 5.93
N SER A 323 8.65 -24.70 6.73
CA SER A 323 7.76 -25.80 7.14
C SER A 323 7.09 -26.48 5.95
N ARG A 324 6.56 -25.69 5.00
CA ARG A 324 5.97 -26.21 3.76
C ARG A 324 6.99 -27.01 2.96
N GLN A 325 8.20 -26.46 2.80
CA GLN A 325 9.28 -27.10 2.06
C GLN A 325 9.74 -28.41 2.74
N SER A 326 9.67 -28.49 4.07
CA SER A 326 10.01 -29.70 4.82
C SER A 326 9.09 -30.89 4.50
N LEU A 327 7.86 -30.65 4.04
CA LEU A 327 6.97 -31.72 3.60
C LEU A 327 7.33 -32.29 2.21
N ALA A 328 8.27 -31.69 1.47
CA ALA A 328 8.68 -32.22 0.16
C ALA A 328 9.28 -33.64 0.24
N ILE A 329 9.95 -33.96 1.35
CA ILE A 329 10.50 -35.31 1.61
C ILE A 329 9.47 -36.31 2.17
N LEU A 330 8.22 -35.89 2.39
CA LEU A 330 7.19 -36.74 3.02
C LEU A 330 7.00 -38.07 2.27
N LEU A 331 7.03 -38.05 0.93
CA LEU A 331 6.88 -39.26 0.11
C LEU A 331 8.04 -40.25 0.35
N GLN A 332 9.28 -39.76 0.36
CA GLN A 332 10.46 -40.58 0.65
C GLN A 332 10.45 -41.08 2.10
N TYR A 333 10.06 -40.22 3.05
CA TYR A 333 9.92 -40.58 4.46
C TYR A 333 8.91 -41.71 4.67
N VAL A 334 7.71 -41.58 4.12
CA VAL A 334 6.67 -42.61 4.27
C VAL A 334 7.09 -43.91 3.59
N SER A 335 7.73 -43.80 2.42
CA SER A 335 8.15 -44.96 1.65
C SER A 335 9.28 -45.75 2.32
N THR A 336 10.28 -45.05 2.88
CA THR A 336 11.43 -45.68 3.54
C THR A 336 11.10 -46.15 4.96
N ARG A 337 10.28 -45.41 5.71
CA ARG A 337 9.96 -45.75 7.11
C ARG A 337 8.90 -46.83 7.25
N TYR A 338 7.89 -46.84 6.38
CA TYR A 338 6.73 -47.74 6.47
C TYR A 338 6.63 -48.72 5.30
N SER A 339 7.63 -48.76 4.41
CA SER A 339 7.67 -49.65 3.25
C SER A 339 6.46 -49.51 2.32
N VAL A 340 5.88 -48.31 2.25
CA VAL A 340 4.75 -48.00 1.35
C VAL A 340 5.30 -47.59 -0.02
N PRO A 341 4.80 -48.14 -1.14
CA PRO A 341 5.20 -47.68 -2.48
C PRO A 341 4.95 -46.19 -2.68
N ILE A 342 5.85 -45.48 -3.37
CA ILE A 342 5.75 -44.02 -3.63
C ILE A 342 4.40 -43.66 -4.25
N ALA A 343 3.92 -44.46 -5.22
CA ALA A 343 2.60 -44.26 -5.83
C ALA A 343 1.46 -44.26 -4.79
N LYS A 344 1.45 -45.19 -3.82
CA LYS A 344 0.42 -45.23 -2.77
C LYS A 344 0.62 -44.12 -1.73
N ALA A 345 1.86 -43.78 -1.41
CA ALA A 345 2.17 -42.66 -0.52
C ALA A 345 1.70 -41.32 -1.09
N ASN A 346 1.64 -41.18 -2.42
CA ASN A 346 1.14 -40.00 -3.10
C ASN A 346 -0.34 -39.68 -2.76
N LEU A 347 -1.15 -40.70 -2.45
CA LEU A 347 -2.55 -40.50 -2.01
C LEU A 347 -2.66 -39.71 -0.70
N LEU A 348 -1.62 -39.73 0.15
CA LEU A 348 -1.58 -38.92 1.38
C LEU A 348 -1.63 -37.43 1.08
N LEU A 349 -1.09 -36.99 -0.07
CA LEU A 349 -1.18 -35.59 -0.51
C LEU A 349 -2.62 -35.23 -0.88
N SER A 350 -3.38 -36.11 -1.53
CA SER A 350 -4.82 -35.89 -1.76
C SER A 350 -5.61 -35.82 -0.46
N CYS A 351 -5.33 -36.71 0.51
CA CYS A 351 -5.97 -36.65 1.84
C CYS A 351 -5.67 -35.34 2.58
N LYS A 352 -4.43 -34.86 2.50
CA LYS A 352 -4.01 -33.57 3.03
C LYS A 352 -4.82 -32.43 2.39
N SER A 353 -4.93 -32.38 1.07
CA SER A 353 -5.68 -31.35 0.34
C SER A 353 -7.17 -31.38 0.67
N PHE A 354 -7.75 -32.57 0.88
CA PHE A 354 -9.13 -32.74 1.33
C PHE A 354 -9.36 -32.13 2.72
N ALA A 355 -8.46 -32.42 3.68
CA ALA A 355 -8.51 -31.81 5.00
C ALA A 355 -8.34 -30.28 4.94
N GLN A 356 -7.46 -29.78 4.06
CA GLN A 356 -7.27 -28.35 3.83
C GLN A 356 -8.51 -27.67 3.22
N LEU A 357 -9.24 -28.36 2.33
CA LEU A 357 -10.50 -27.87 1.78
C LEU A 357 -11.57 -27.75 2.88
N ILE A 358 -11.73 -28.78 3.72
CA ILE A 358 -12.66 -28.74 4.87
C ILE A 358 -12.28 -27.62 5.83
N ALA A 359 -10.99 -27.48 6.14
CA ALA A 359 -10.51 -26.44 7.02
C ALA A 359 -10.84 -25.04 6.47
N SER A 360 -10.61 -24.82 5.17
CA SER A 360 -10.81 -23.52 4.53
C SER A 360 -12.29 -23.20 4.27
N ALA A 361 -13.12 -24.18 3.93
CA ALA A 361 -14.52 -23.99 3.55
C ALA A 361 -15.50 -24.09 4.72
N VAL A 362 -15.17 -24.83 5.78
CA VAL A 362 -16.08 -25.11 6.90
C VAL A 362 -15.53 -24.55 8.21
N LEU A 363 -14.29 -24.90 8.58
CA LEU A 363 -13.75 -24.50 9.88
C LEU A 363 -13.51 -22.99 9.96
N LEU A 364 -12.94 -22.37 8.91
CA LEU A 364 -12.67 -20.93 8.92
C LEU A 364 -13.96 -20.09 9.04
N PRO A 365 -15.02 -20.30 8.23
CA PRO A 365 -16.26 -19.52 8.36
C PRO A 365 -16.99 -19.75 9.70
N ILE A 366 -16.99 -20.98 10.22
CA ILE A 366 -17.60 -21.29 11.53
C ILE A 366 -16.84 -20.58 12.64
N THR A 367 -15.51 -20.62 12.61
CA THR A 367 -14.68 -19.94 13.61
C THR A 367 -14.87 -18.43 13.52
N ASP A 368 -14.97 -17.88 12.32
CA ASP A 368 -15.20 -16.46 12.07
C ASP A 368 -16.57 -16.00 12.62
N SER A 369 -17.64 -16.72 12.27
CA SER A 369 -19.00 -16.44 12.74
C SER A 369 -19.12 -16.62 14.26
N PHE A 370 -18.49 -17.65 14.83
CA PHE A 370 -18.53 -17.93 16.26
C PHE A 370 -17.81 -16.84 17.07
N VAL A 371 -16.63 -16.40 16.62
CA VAL A 371 -15.83 -15.38 17.33
C VAL A 371 -16.46 -13.99 17.23
N LEU A 372 -17.02 -13.63 16.07
CA LEU A 372 -17.70 -12.35 15.88
C LEU A 372 -19.03 -12.29 16.65
N ASN A 373 -19.88 -13.30 16.51
CA ASN A 373 -21.24 -13.26 17.05
C ASN A 373 -21.33 -13.62 18.55
N THR A 374 -20.42 -14.47 19.05
CA THR A 374 -20.48 -14.97 20.44
C THR A 374 -19.49 -14.25 21.36
N LEU A 375 -18.28 -13.93 20.86
CA LEU A 375 -17.20 -13.41 21.69
C LEU A 375 -16.95 -11.89 21.51
N ARG A 376 -17.64 -11.22 20.56
CA ARG A 376 -17.52 -9.76 20.28
C ARG A 376 -16.08 -9.25 20.31
N VAL A 377 -15.17 -10.00 19.71
CA VAL A 377 -13.73 -9.65 19.70
C VAL A 377 -13.46 -8.79 18.47
N PRO A 378 -12.69 -7.68 18.59
CA PRO A 378 -12.22 -6.90 17.46
C PRO A 378 -11.55 -7.79 16.40
N ALA A 379 -11.86 -7.57 15.12
CA ALA A 379 -11.36 -8.30 13.96
C ALA A 379 -9.82 -8.44 13.97
N LYS A 380 -9.11 -7.38 14.40
CA LYS A 380 -7.64 -7.37 14.46
C LYS A 380 -7.08 -8.23 15.60
N VAL A 381 -7.78 -8.26 16.74
CA VAL A 381 -7.43 -9.12 17.88
C VAL A 381 -7.75 -10.58 17.56
N LYS A 382 -8.84 -10.83 16.82
CA LYS A 382 -9.18 -12.13 16.24
C LYS A 382 -8.07 -12.62 15.31
N ASP A 383 -7.63 -11.82 14.34
CA ASP A 383 -6.60 -12.21 13.38
C ASP A 383 -5.28 -12.60 14.07
N LEU A 384 -4.85 -11.86 15.10
CA LEU A 384 -3.68 -12.22 15.89
C LEU A 384 -3.89 -13.54 16.67
N ARG A 385 -5.07 -13.77 17.27
CA ARG A 385 -5.37 -15.02 17.98
C ARG A 385 -5.40 -16.21 17.00
N LEU A 386 -6.03 -16.05 15.84
CA LEU A 386 -6.09 -17.08 14.80
C LEU A 386 -4.72 -17.37 14.21
N ALA A 387 -3.87 -16.36 14.00
CA ALA A 387 -2.48 -16.55 13.59
C ALA A 387 -1.68 -17.37 14.62
N ARG A 388 -1.81 -17.06 15.92
CA ARG A 388 -1.17 -17.83 17.01
C ARG A 388 -1.64 -19.28 17.07
N MET A 389 -2.94 -19.51 16.97
CA MET A 389 -3.51 -20.86 16.95
C MET A 389 -3.04 -21.64 15.73
N SER A 390 -3.01 -21.00 14.55
CA SER A 390 -2.61 -21.65 13.30
C SER A 390 -1.17 -22.13 13.34
N ILE A 391 -0.21 -21.28 13.76
CA ILE A 391 1.21 -21.69 13.84
C ILE A 391 1.44 -22.76 14.92
N SER A 392 0.66 -22.72 16.01
CA SER A 392 0.70 -23.75 17.06
C SER A 392 0.20 -25.10 16.53
N LEU A 393 -0.85 -25.11 15.70
CA LEU A 393 -1.34 -26.32 15.04
C LEU A 393 -0.30 -26.90 14.07
N VAL A 394 0.42 -26.05 13.33
CA VAL A 394 1.55 -26.49 12.49
C VAL A 394 2.65 -27.15 13.34
N MET A 395 3.01 -26.53 14.47
CA MET A 395 3.98 -27.10 15.41
C MET A 395 3.52 -28.48 15.92
N VAL A 396 2.27 -28.61 16.35
CA VAL A 396 1.69 -29.89 16.79
C VAL A 396 1.71 -30.91 15.64
N GLY A 397 1.39 -30.51 14.42
CA GLY A 397 1.47 -31.37 13.24
C GLY A 397 2.86 -31.98 13.04
N PHE A 398 3.93 -31.18 13.13
CA PHE A 398 5.30 -31.71 13.06
C PHE A 398 5.66 -32.58 14.27
N ALA A 399 5.23 -32.23 15.48
CA ALA A 399 5.46 -33.06 16.66
C ALA A 399 4.87 -34.47 16.47
N VAL A 400 3.66 -34.55 15.92
CA VAL A 400 3.01 -35.82 15.57
C VAL A 400 3.77 -36.57 14.47
N LEU A 401 4.26 -35.87 13.43
CA LEU A 401 5.06 -36.49 12.36
C LEU A 401 6.40 -37.07 12.86
N VAL A 402 7.06 -36.41 13.80
CA VAL A 402 8.30 -36.89 14.44
C VAL A 402 8.05 -38.19 15.20
N LEU A 403 6.97 -38.23 15.99
CA LEU A 403 6.64 -39.35 16.88
C LEU A 403 5.84 -40.47 16.20
N ALA A 404 5.48 -40.33 14.93
CA ALA A 404 4.57 -41.26 14.25
C ALA A 404 5.13 -42.71 14.24
N PRO A 405 4.41 -43.68 14.84
CA PRO A 405 4.77 -45.10 14.76
C PRO A 405 4.13 -45.80 13.56
N SER A 406 3.10 -45.21 12.94
CA SER A 406 2.37 -45.79 11.81
C SER A 406 1.91 -44.70 10.82
N VAL A 407 1.55 -45.12 9.59
CA VAL A 407 1.04 -44.24 8.53
C VAL A 407 -0.24 -43.51 8.95
N TRP A 408 -1.09 -44.13 9.78
CA TRP A 408 -2.31 -43.48 10.28
C TRP A 408 -2.01 -42.27 11.17
N VAL A 409 -0.96 -42.34 11.98
CA VAL A 409 -0.50 -41.19 12.80
C VAL A 409 0.11 -40.11 11.91
N VAL A 410 0.73 -40.48 10.78
CA VAL A 410 1.16 -39.50 9.76
C VAL A 410 -0.04 -38.73 9.20
N ILE A 411 -1.15 -39.41 8.87
CA ILE A 411 -2.38 -38.73 8.40
C ILE A 411 -2.89 -37.74 9.45
N VAL A 412 -2.94 -38.13 10.72
CA VAL A 412 -3.33 -37.23 11.82
C VAL A 412 -2.41 -36.00 11.89
N GLY A 413 -1.09 -36.21 11.79
CA GLY A 413 -0.12 -35.10 11.75
C GLY A 413 -0.33 -34.16 10.56
N LEU A 414 -0.65 -34.71 9.39
CA LEU A 414 -0.98 -33.92 8.19
C LEU A 414 -2.28 -33.12 8.37
N VAL A 415 -3.29 -33.68 9.03
CA VAL A 415 -4.53 -32.95 9.34
C VAL A 415 -4.22 -31.75 10.24
N PHE A 416 -3.47 -31.93 11.32
CA PHE A 416 -3.05 -30.81 12.18
C PHE A 416 -2.25 -29.75 11.43
N TYR A 417 -1.28 -30.19 10.60
CA TYR A 417 -0.54 -29.29 9.73
C TYR A 417 -1.47 -28.48 8.79
N THR A 418 -2.45 -29.13 8.17
CA THR A 418 -3.38 -28.47 7.23
C THR A 418 -4.29 -27.46 7.91
N MET A 419 -4.78 -27.75 9.11
CA MET A 419 -5.56 -26.80 9.90
C MET A 419 -4.75 -25.55 10.24
N GLY A 420 -3.44 -25.67 10.38
CA GLY A 420 -2.52 -24.54 10.60
C GLY A 420 -2.12 -23.77 9.34
N SER A 421 -2.44 -24.26 8.13
CA SER A 421 -2.02 -23.64 6.87
C SER A 421 -2.65 -22.26 6.61
N GLY A 422 -3.76 -21.93 7.29
CA GLY A 422 -4.41 -20.61 7.28
C GLY A 422 -3.57 -19.47 7.85
N PHE A 423 -2.48 -19.79 8.56
CA PHE A 423 -1.55 -18.82 9.14
C PHE A 423 -1.17 -17.68 8.18
N GLY A 424 -0.79 -18.03 6.94
CA GLY A 424 -0.30 -17.07 5.96
C GLY A 424 -1.35 -16.00 5.59
N ALA A 425 -2.64 -16.32 5.63
CA ALA A 425 -3.71 -15.37 5.35
C ALA A 425 -3.89 -14.37 6.51
N PHE A 426 -4.00 -14.88 7.75
CA PHE A 426 -4.15 -14.05 8.95
C PHE A 426 -2.93 -13.16 9.19
N ALA A 427 -1.73 -13.71 9.02
CA ALA A 427 -0.50 -12.96 9.16
C ALA A 427 -0.40 -11.84 8.11
N ARG A 428 -0.78 -12.10 6.83
CA ARG A 428 -0.76 -11.06 5.77
C ARG A 428 -1.72 -9.93 6.08
N SER A 429 -2.94 -10.25 6.51
CA SER A 429 -3.94 -9.27 6.99
C SER A 429 -3.35 -8.40 8.09
N LEU A 430 -2.79 -9.03 9.13
CA LEU A 430 -2.24 -8.34 10.29
C LEU A 430 -1.06 -7.43 9.93
N VAL A 431 -0.08 -7.89 9.14
CA VAL A 431 1.05 -7.05 8.73
C VAL A 431 0.60 -5.87 7.88
N SER A 432 -0.36 -6.08 6.96
CA SER A 432 -0.88 -4.99 6.12
C SER A 432 -1.58 -3.89 6.93
N SER A 433 -2.15 -4.23 8.09
CA SER A 433 -2.78 -3.28 9.00
C SER A 433 -1.82 -2.53 9.93
N LEU A 434 -0.59 -3.06 10.10
CA LEU A 434 0.44 -2.49 10.97
C LEU A 434 1.38 -1.53 10.23
N VAL A 435 1.25 -1.46 8.90
CA VAL A 435 2.14 -0.71 8.01
C VAL A 435 1.29 0.30 7.23
N GLU A 436 1.82 1.52 7.06
CA GLU A 436 1.14 2.59 6.32
C GLU A 436 0.84 2.18 4.86
N SER A 437 -0.32 2.61 4.33
CA SER A 437 -0.83 2.23 3.01
C SER A 437 0.16 2.48 1.86
N ARG A 438 1.04 3.47 2.00
CA ARG A 438 2.08 3.83 1.02
C ARG A 438 3.20 2.78 0.90
N MET A 439 3.41 1.94 1.91
CA MET A 439 4.50 0.94 1.95
C MET A 439 4.03 -0.51 1.70
N ILE A 440 2.73 -0.73 1.43
CA ILE A 440 2.15 -2.07 1.25
C ILE A 440 2.81 -2.85 0.10
N GLY A 441 3.16 -2.20 -1.02
CA GLY A 441 3.84 -2.86 -2.14
C GLY A 441 5.22 -3.41 -1.77
N THR A 442 6.02 -2.62 -1.04
CA THR A 442 7.35 -3.04 -0.57
C THR A 442 7.24 -4.11 0.51
N LEU A 443 6.19 -4.06 1.32
CA LEU A 443 5.88 -5.08 2.30
C LEU A 443 5.64 -6.44 1.65
N PHE A 444 4.75 -6.54 0.66
CA PHE A 444 4.50 -7.81 -0.03
C PHE A 444 5.74 -8.34 -0.74
N THR A 445 6.55 -7.46 -1.31
CA THR A 445 7.84 -7.84 -1.89
C THR A 445 8.76 -8.45 -0.84
N THR A 446 8.82 -7.84 0.36
CA THR A 446 9.62 -8.35 1.47
C THR A 446 9.10 -9.70 1.97
N LEU A 447 7.78 -9.87 2.09
CA LEU A 447 7.17 -11.15 2.46
C LEU A 447 7.50 -12.26 1.45
N CYS A 448 7.44 -11.96 0.15
CA CYS A 448 7.85 -12.90 -0.89
C CYS A 448 9.33 -13.27 -0.78
N MET A 449 10.22 -12.29 -0.57
CA MET A 449 11.64 -12.56 -0.34
C MET A 449 11.87 -13.44 0.89
N MET A 450 11.15 -13.21 1.99
CA MET A 450 11.26 -14.04 3.19
C MET A 450 10.80 -15.49 2.94
N ASN A 451 9.72 -15.68 2.16
CA ASN A 451 9.28 -17.01 1.75
C ASN A 451 10.37 -17.70 0.92
N THR A 452 10.94 -17.01 -0.08
CA THR A 452 12.02 -17.56 -0.93
C THR A 452 13.27 -17.89 -0.13
N ILE A 453 13.63 -17.09 0.87
CA ILE A 453 14.74 -17.41 1.79
C ILE A 453 14.40 -18.67 2.60
N GLY A 454 13.16 -18.80 3.07
CA GLY A 454 12.67 -19.98 3.77
C GLY A 454 12.82 -21.26 2.96
N SER A 455 12.39 -21.26 1.70
CA SER A 455 12.52 -22.43 0.81
C SER A 455 13.97 -22.75 0.45
N LEU A 456 14.80 -21.72 0.19
CA LEU A 456 16.21 -21.85 -0.17
C LEU A 456 17.04 -22.47 0.97
N ILE A 457 16.77 -22.07 2.22
CA ILE A 457 17.44 -22.64 3.39
C ILE A 457 16.90 -24.04 3.71
N ALA A 458 15.60 -24.26 3.55
CA ALA A 458 14.96 -25.54 3.87
C ALA A 458 15.47 -26.70 3.02
N GLY A 459 15.70 -26.50 1.72
CA GLY A 459 16.11 -27.58 0.82
C GLY A 459 17.31 -28.39 1.32
N PRO A 460 18.51 -27.78 1.46
CA PRO A 460 19.70 -28.50 1.91
C PRO A 460 19.61 -29.00 3.36
N ILE A 461 18.98 -28.25 4.27
CA ILE A 461 18.85 -28.65 5.68
C ILE A 461 17.95 -29.88 5.81
N VAL A 462 16.79 -29.89 5.14
CA VAL A 462 15.85 -31.01 5.17
C VAL A 462 16.45 -32.24 4.51
N ALA A 463 17.15 -32.09 3.38
CA ALA A 463 17.86 -33.19 2.73
C ALA A 463 18.98 -33.77 3.62
N GLY A 464 19.80 -32.92 4.24
CA GLY A 464 20.88 -33.36 5.13
C GLY A 464 20.36 -34.04 6.40
N THR A 465 19.30 -33.52 7.01
CA THR A 465 18.66 -34.15 8.17
C THR A 465 17.97 -35.46 7.81
N PHE A 466 17.38 -35.58 6.60
CA PHE A 466 16.88 -36.84 6.07
C PHE A 466 17.99 -37.87 5.87
N SER A 467 19.09 -37.49 5.23
CA SER A 467 20.28 -38.33 5.09
C SER A 467 20.77 -38.88 6.43
N TRP A 468 20.89 -38.01 7.42
CA TRP A 468 21.31 -38.40 8.76
C TRP A 468 20.27 -39.33 9.42
N SER A 469 18.98 -39.07 9.22
CA SER A 469 17.89 -39.89 9.77
C SER A 469 17.91 -41.34 9.28
N LEU A 470 18.38 -41.59 8.05
CA LEU A 470 18.45 -42.93 7.46
C LEU A 470 19.46 -43.84 8.19
N ARG A 471 20.46 -43.25 8.85
CA ARG A 471 21.48 -43.98 9.61
C ARG A 471 21.08 -44.26 11.06
N LEU A 472 19.98 -43.66 11.52
CA LEU A 472 19.51 -43.74 12.90
C LEU A 472 18.34 -44.74 13.04
N GLY A 473 18.27 -45.41 14.19
CA GLY A 473 17.19 -46.34 14.54
C GLY A 473 16.07 -45.69 15.37
N GLY A 474 14.87 -46.28 15.33
CA GLY A 474 13.76 -45.92 16.21
C GLY A 474 13.11 -44.55 15.90
N ILE A 475 12.72 -43.82 16.95
CA ILE A 475 12.01 -42.53 16.87
C ILE A 475 12.85 -41.48 16.13
N LEU A 476 14.18 -41.58 16.20
CA LEU A 476 15.13 -40.67 15.56
C LEU A 476 15.06 -40.67 14.02
N ARG A 477 14.38 -41.65 13.39
CA ARG A 477 14.04 -41.57 11.96
C ARG A 477 13.13 -40.37 11.63
N GLY A 478 12.46 -39.78 12.63
CA GLY A 478 11.64 -38.57 12.49
C GLY A 478 12.42 -37.25 12.48
N MET A 479 13.75 -37.29 12.59
CA MET A 479 14.66 -36.14 12.57
C MET A 479 14.37 -35.04 11.54
N PRO A 480 13.96 -35.35 10.29
CA PRO A 480 13.75 -34.31 9.28
C PRO A 480 12.62 -33.33 9.63
N PHE A 481 11.72 -33.74 10.51
CA PHE A 481 10.61 -32.92 11.01
C PHE A 481 10.89 -32.26 12.36
N ILE A 482 12.02 -32.55 13.01
CA ILE A 482 12.39 -31.94 14.30
C ILE A 482 12.75 -30.47 14.12
N PHE A 483 13.52 -30.14 13.08
CA PHE A 483 13.92 -28.77 12.81
C PHE A 483 12.73 -27.84 12.53
N PRO A 484 11.77 -28.18 11.63
CA PRO A 484 10.56 -27.38 11.47
C PRO A 484 9.69 -27.35 12.74
N PHE A 485 9.63 -28.42 13.54
CA PHE A 485 8.97 -28.41 14.85
C PHE A 485 9.56 -27.34 15.79
N VAL A 486 10.89 -27.30 15.94
CA VAL A 486 11.58 -26.32 16.80
C VAL A 486 11.40 -24.90 16.27
N LEU A 487 11.54 -24.69 14.96
CA LEU A 487 11.33 -23.37 14.35
C LEU A 487 9.89 -22.86 14.54
N CYS A 488 8.88 -23.72 14.34
CA CYS A 488 7.49 -23.36 14.61
C CYS A 488 7.24 -23.06 16.09
N GLY A 489 7.90 -23.78 17.02
CA GLY A 489 7.84 -23.48 18.45
C GLY A 489 8.42 -22.10 18.78
N LEU A 490 9.60 -21.78 18.25
CA LEU A 490 10.23 -20.46 18.42
C LEU A 490 9.37 -19.35 17.81
N ALA A 491 8.80 -19.57 16.62
CA ALA A 491 7.91 -18.61 15.97
C ALA A 491 6.60 -18.42 16.76
N THR A 492 6.06 -19.49 17.36
CA THR A 492 4.91 -19.41 18.26
C THR A 492 5.23 -18.54 19.47
N LEU A 493 6.37 -18.78 20.12
CA LEU A 493 6.83 -17.96 21.26
C LEU A 493 7.04 -16.49 20.86
N ALA A 494 7.62 -16.23 19.69
CA ALA A 494 7.80 -14.87 19.17
C ALA A 494 6.45 -14.16 18.92
N LEU A 495 5.46 -14.87 18.34
CA LEU A 495 4.13 -14.32 18.11
C LEU A 495 3.31 -14.12 19.40
N MET A 496 3.61 -14.86 20.47
CA MET A 496 3.05 -14.59 21.80
C MET A 496 3.53 -13.24 22.36
N GLN A 497 4.73 -12.78 21.99
CA GLN A 497 5.27 -11.49 22.42
C GLN A 497 4.71 -10.30 21.64
N VAL A 498 4.05 -10.53 20.50
CA VAL A 498 3.43 -9.47 19.69
C VAL A 498 2.25 -8.86 20.45
N LYS A 499 2.28 -7.54 20.67
CA LYS A 499 1.17 -6.77 21.23
C LYS A 499 0.67 -5.79 20.17
N LEU A 500 -0.65 -5.73 19.97
CA LEU A 500 -1.25 -4.69 19.13
C LEU A 500 -1.27 -3.35 19.88
N PRO A 501 -1.06 -2.21 19.19
CA PRO A 501 -1.30 -0.89 19.76
C PRO A 501 -2.76 -0.75 20.20
N SER A 502 -2.99 -0.21 21.40
CA SER A 502 -4.32 -0.10 22.03
C SER A 502 -5.37 0.59 21.15
N ARG A 503 -4.95 1.57 20.33
CA ARG A 503 -5.81 2.29 19.37
C ARG A 503 -6.41 1.38 18.28
N LEU A 504 -5.72 0.32 17.89
CA LEU A 504 -6.20 -0.61 16.87
C LEU A 504 -7.12 -1.70 17.45
N ALA A 505 -7.19 -1.85 18.76
CA ALA A 505 -8.02 -2.87 19.42
C ALA A 505 -9.45 -2.39 19.75
N ILE A 506 -9.76 -1.09 19.55
CA ILE A 506 -11.06 -0.49 19.92
C ILE A 506 -11.91 -0.18 18.68
N ALA A 507 -11.30 -0.11 17.49
CA ALA A 507 -11.93 0.41 16.25
C ALA A 507 -12.83 -0.59 15.50
N ASP A 508 -13.56 -1.48 16.19
CA ASP A 508 -14.50 -2.44 15.56
C ASP A 508 -15.92 -2.37 16.15
N GLU A 509 -16.34 -1.24 16.76
CA GLU A 509 -17.77 -1.02 16.91
C GLU A 509 -18.37 -0.73 15.52
N PRO A 510 -19.42 -1.46 15.10
CA PRO A 510 -20.08 -1.16 13.83
C PRO A 510 -20.73 0.22 13.95
N GLU A 511 -20.36 1.12 13.05
CA GLU A 511 -21.20 2.26 12.72
C GLU A 511 -22.51 1.69 12.17
N ASP A 512 -23.60 1.86 12.91
CA ASP A 512 -24.95 1.61 12.42
C ASP A 512 -25.18 2.60 11.25
N GLU A 513 -25.04 2.11 10.01
CA GLU A 513 -25.39 2.85 8.79
C GLU A 513 -26.91 3.09 8.76
N GLU A 514 -27.37 4.21 9.36
CA GLU A 514 -28.65 4.80 8.98
C GLU A 514 -28.49 5.49 7.62
N HIS A 515 -28.95 4.83 6.56
CA HIS A 515 -29.11 5.40 5.22
C HIS A 515 -30.21 6.49 5.24
N PRO A 516 -29.93 7.77 4.93
CA PRO A 516 -30.93 8.82 4.93
C PRO A 516 -31.47 9.07 3.52
N TRP A 517 -32.41 8.24 3.04
CA TRP A 517 -33.17 8.55 1.81
C TRP A 517 -34.68 8.30 1.86
N ASP A 518 -35.26 7.83 2.97
CA ASP A 518 -36.71 7.53 3.04
C ASP A 518 -37.50 8.45 4.01
N ALA A 519 -37.28 9.77 3.92
CA ALA A 519 -38.08 10.76 4.67
C ALA A 519 -38.50 11.96 3.81
N ALA A 520 -39.04 11.71 2.62
CA ALA A 520 -39.72 12.75 1.84
C ALA A 520 -40.79 12.17 0.89
N ALA A 521 -41.86 11.60 1.43
CA ALA A 521 -43.14 11.50 0.73
C ALA A 521 -44.28 11.34 1.75
N GLY A 522 -44.86 12.47 2.16
CA GLY A 522 -46.16 12.48 2.79
C GLY A 522 -47.26 12.24 1.77
N GLY A 523 -48.33 11.55 2.18
CA GLY A 523 -49.67 11.78 1.64
C GLY A 523 -50.34 10.60 0.92
N ALA A 524 -51.41 10.14 1.55
CA ALA A 524 -52.66 9.65 0.96
C ALA A 524 -52.75 8.23 0.35
N ALA A 525 -53.71 7.49 0.92
CA ALA A 525 -54.63 6.56 0.28
C ALA A 525 -54.09 5.21 -0.25
N ALA A 526 -54.44 4.12 0.44
CA ALA A 526 -55.46 3.15 -0.01
C ALA A 526 -55.25 1.77 0.66
N ARG A 527 -56.29 1.27 1.34
CA ARG A 527 -56.45 -0.16 1.71
C ARG A 527 -56.74 -0.97 0.43
N PRO A 528 -56.37 -2.27 0.32
CA PRO A 528 -57.20 -3.38 0.83
C PRO A 528 -56.39 -4.69 1.14
N PRO A 529 -57.01 -5.87 1.32
CA PRO A 529 -58.02 -6.25 2.31
C PRO A 529 -57.54 -7.40 3.24
N ALA A 530 -58.42 -7.74 4.19
CA ALA A 530 -58.29 -8.75 5.22
C ALA A 530 -58.49 -10.20 4.75
N ASP A 531 -58.28 -11.12 5.70
CA ASP A 531 -58.67 -12.55 5.78
C ASP A 531 -57.53 -13.56 5.45
N LEU A 532 -57.21 -14.61 6.22
CA LEU A 532 -57.92 -15.36 7.26
C LEU A 532 -56.96 -15.96 8.34
N ALA A 533 -57.38 -15.82 9.60
CA ALA A 533 -57.35 -16.74 10.75
C ALA A 533 -56.20 -17.77 10.97
N ALA A 534 -55.48 -17.65 12.11
CA ALA A 534 -55.58 -18.56 13.27
C ALA A 534 -54.54 -18.25 14.38
N LYS A 535 -55.02 -18.14 15.62
CA LYS A 535 -54.30 -18.21 16.92
C LYS A 535 -54.76 -19.50 17.65
N PRO A 536 -54.23 -19.96 18.82
CA PRO A 536 -53.24 -19.35 19.73
C PRO A 536 -52.20 -20.34 20.38
N HIS A 537 -51.37 -19.79 21.29
CA HIS A 537 -50.66 -20.44 22.44
C HIS A 537 -49.43 -21.33 22.09
N ARG A 538 -48.26 -21.27 22.73
CA ARG A 538 -47.79 -20.95 24.10
C ARG A 538 -46.29 -20.60 24.02
N ARG A 539 -45.84 -19.52 24.67
CA ARG A 539 -44.45 -19.43 25.16
C ARG A 539 -44.50 -19.27 26.68
N ARG A 540 -43.97 -20.29 27.37
CA ARG A 540 -43.76 -20.26 28.82
C ARG A 540 -42.58 -19.35 29.13
N ALA A 541 -42.82 -18.46 30.07
CA ALA A 541 -41.82 -17.73 30.81
C ALA A 541 -40.90 -18.71 31.57
N TRP A 542 -39.62 -18.38 31.64
CA TRP A 542 -38.75 -18.75 32.76
C TRP A 542 -38.24 -17.46 33.38
N GLN A 543 -38.87 -17.11 34.51
CA GLN A 543 -38.35 -16.17 35.50
C GLN A 543 -37.24 -16.88 36.27
N ILE A 544 -36.10 -16.20 36.47
CA ILE A 544 -35.16 -16.51 37.55
C ILE A 544 -34.90 -15.19 38.28
N GLU A 545 -35.27 -15.16 39.56
CA GLU A 545 -35.07 -14.06 40.51
C GLU A 545 -33.59 -13.85 40.85
N PRO A 546 -33.16 -12.62 41.20
CA PRO A 546 -31.85 -12.38 41.80
C PRO A 546 -31.88 -12.55 43.32
N ARG A 547 -31.01 -13.40 43.86
CA ARG A 547 -30.75 -13.51 45.31
C ARG A 547 -29.61 -12.59 45.75
N SER A 548 -29.98 -11.67 46.65
CA SER A 548 -29.27 -11.10 47.80
C SER A 548 -27.75 -10.84 47.76
N ALA A 549 -27.44 -9.58 48.07
CA ALA A 549 -26.16 -8.97 48.39
C ALA A 549 -25.35 -9.63 49.52
N ARG A 550 -24.03 -9.44 49.48
CA ARG A 550 -23.22 -8.97 50.62
C ARG A 550 -21.99 -8.19 50.12
N SER A 551 -21.72 -7.13 50.88
CA SER A 551 -20.95 -5.93 50.60
C SER A 551 -19.43 -6.09 50.53
N CYS A 552 -18.77 -5.16 49.83
CA CYS A 552 -17.58 -4.51 50.36
C CYS A 552 -17.57 -3.04 49.91
N ILE A 553 -17.61 -2.14 50.88
CA ILE A 553 -17.73 -0.68 50.77
C ILE A 553 -16.33 -0.08 50.71
N ILE A 554 -16.07 0.83 49.78
CA ILE A 554 -15.18 1.99 50.01
C ILE A 554 -15.89 3.22 49.47
N ALA A 555 -16.21 4.14 50.37
CA ALA A 555 -16.88 5.41 50.09
C ALA A 555 -15.87 6.48 49.66
N VAL A 556 -16.21 7.25 48.63
CA VAL A 556 -15.61 8.58 48.37
C VAL A 556 -16.74 9.61 48.35
N LYS A 557 -16.54 10.63 49.18
CA LYS A 557 -17.48 11.64 49.66
C LYS A 557 -17.58 12.78 48.63
N GLN A 558 -18.76 12.98 48.05
CA GLN A 558 -19.07 14.15 47.22
C GLN A 558 -19.29 15.40 48.11
N ARG A 559 -18.79 16.56 47.68
CA ARG A 559 -19.15 17.89 48.20
C ARG A 559 -20.02 18.62 47.15
N PRO A 560 -21.05 19.39 47.54
CA PRO A 560 -21.90 20.14 46.62
C PRO A 560 -21.28 21.51 46.22
N PRO A 561 -21.77 22.13 45.12
CA PRO A 561 -21.21 23.38 44.60
C PRO A 561 -21.74 24.62 45.33
N ALA A 562 -20.91 25.66 45.44
CA ALA A 562 -21.30 26.97 45.96
C ALA A 562 -21.81 27.89 44.83
N ARG A 563 -22.85 28.67 45.13
CA ARG A 563 -23.42 29.74 44.28
C ARG A 563 -22.46 30.93 44.09
N PRO A 564 -22.54 31.69 42.99
CA PRO A 564 -21.80 32.93 42.80
C PRO A 564 -22.56 34.15 43.40
N PRO A 565 -21.87 35.26 43.72
CA PRO A 565 -22.54 36.53 43.99
C PRO A 565 -22.76 37.34 42.70
N ALA A 566 -23.76 38.21 42.74
CA ALA A 566 -24.17 39.13 41.67
C ALA A 566 -23.72 40.58 41.95
N MET A 567 -23.89 41.44 40.92
CA MET A 567 -23.75 42.91 40.84
C MET A 567 -22.33 43.41 40.45
N THR A 568 -22.12 44.39 39.54
CA THR A 568 -22.97 45.45 38.95
C THR A 568 -22.25 46.11 37.75
N ASP A 569 -23.01 46.86 36.94
CA ASP A 569 -22.61 47.74 35.84
C ASP A 569 -21.32 48.56 36.03
N SER A 570 -20.50 48.70 34.98
CA SER A 570 -20.32 49.97 34.23
C SER A 570 -18.99 50.06 33.45
N LYS A 571 -19.10 50.69 32.26
CA LYS A 571 -18.08 51.35 31.42
C LYS A 571 -17.11 50.50 30.60
N ILE A 572 -17.28 50.64 29.29
CA ILE A 572 -16.35 50.28 28.21
C ILE A 572 -15.13 51.23 28.27
N PRO A 573 -13.89 50.74 28.39
CA PRO A 573 -12.69 51.55 28.12
C PRO A 573 -12.20 51.30 26.68
N SER A 574 -11.91 52.39 25.97
CA SER A 574 -11.48 52.47 24.57
C SER A 574 -9.96 52.59 24.41
N ASP A 575 -9.18 51.84 25.18
CA ASP A 575 -7.71 51.81 25.09
C ASP A 575 -7.22 50.38 24.80
N PRO A 576 -6.13 50.20 24.02
CA PRO A 576 -5.59 48.88 23.72
C PRO A 576 -5.05 48.19 25.00
N PRO A 577 -5.36 46.91 25.24
CA PRO A 577 -4.87 46.20 26.42
C PRO A 577 -3.39 45.81 26.27
N PRO A 578 -2.64 45.68 27.38
CA PRO A 578 -1.21 45.41 27.36
C PRO A 578 -0.89 43.97 26.92
N GLU A 579 0.28 43.79 26.30
CA GLU A 579 0.86 42.50 25.95
C GLU A 579 0.97 41.58 27.19
N TYR A 580 0.41 40.38 27.10
CA TYR A 580 0.57 39.34 28.11
C TYR A 580 2.01 38.80 28.09
N SER A 581 2.75 39.02 29.16
CA SER A 581 4.11 38.49 29.35
C SER A 581 4.13 36.96 29.37
N PRO A 582 5.05 36.29 28.63
CA PRO A 582 5.21 34.84 28.70
C PRO A 582 5.85 34.43 30.03
N ALA A 583 5.27 33.43 30.69
CA ALA A 583 5.78 32.87 31.93
C ALA A 583 7.07 32.05 31.70
N GLU A 584 8.07 32.30 32.53
CA GLU A 584 9.30 31.52 32.65
C GLU A 584 9.00 30.10 33.17
N HIS A 585 9.19 29.08 32.34
CA HIS A 585 9.24 27.70 32.82
C HIS A 585 10.67 27.34 33.22
N ALA A 586 10.83 27.21 34.53
CA ALA A 586 12.01 26.78 35.25
C ALA A 586 12.61 25.47 34.71
N ALA A 587 13.94 25.47 34.63
CA ALA A 587 14.78 24.34 34.36
C ALA A 587 14.64 23.25 35.43
N ALA A 588 14.28 22.03 35.01
CA ALA A 588 14.52 20.82 35.77
C ALA A 588 15.22 19.80 34.86
N GLY A 589 16.46 19.47 35.22
CA GLY A 589 17.38 18.71 34.39
C GLY A 589 17.04 17.24 34.24
N THR A 590 17.23 16.73 33.02
CA THR A 590 17.50 15.33 32.73
C THR A 590 18.54 15.26 31.61
N GLY A 591 19.66 14.58 31.85
CA GLY A 591 20.83 14.56 30.96
C GLY A 591 20.59 13.99 29.56
N PRO A 592 21.55 14.21 28.63
CA PRO A 592 21.34 13.91 27.22
C PRO A 592 21.38 12.39 26.98
N ARG A 593 20.26 11.84 26.52
CA ARG A 593 20.21 10.51 25.90
C ARG A 593 20.84 10.60 24.50
N PRO A 594 21.60 9.59 24.03
CA PRO A 594 22.19 9.62 22.71
C PRO A 594 21.09 9.67 21.64
N GLY A 595 21.17 10.70 20.80
CA GLY A 595 20.18 11.00 19.76
C GLY A 595 20.01 9.86 18.77
N GLY A 596 18.76 9.50 18.50
CA GLY A 596 18.40 8.67 17.36
C GLY A 596 18.82 9.34 16.05
N PRO A 597 18.85 8.60 14.93
CA PRO A 597 19.36 9.10 13.67
C PRO A 597 18.56 10.34 13.23
N VAL A 598 19.29 11.44 13.10
CA VAL A 598 18.84 12.72 12.55
C VAL A 598 18.15 12.42 11.22
N ARG A 599 16.84 12.73 11.12
CA ARG A 599 16.11 12.74 9.84
C ARG A 599 16.97 13.54 8.87
N ARG A 600 17.39 12.94 7.74
CA ARG A 600 17.99 13.73 6.66
C ARG A 600 16.97 14.81 6.28
N PRO A 601 17.34 16.10 6.28
CA PRO A 601 16.43 17.13 5.83
C PRO A 601 15.99 16.81 4.41
N VAL A 602 14.70 16.99 4.12
CA VAL A 602 14.17 16.91 2.76
C VAL A 602 15.02 17.84 1.90
N GLN A 603 15.54 17.35 0.77
CA GLN A 603 16.35 18.19 -0.10
C GLN A 603 15.48 19.35 -0.60
N PRO A 604 15.97 20.60 -0.55
CA PRO A 604 15.21 21.75 -1.01
C PRO A 604 14.87 21.60 -2.49
N LEU A 605 13.71 22.12 -2.88
CA LEU A 605 13.23 22.08 -4.26
C LEU A 605 14.13 22.97 -5.14
N ASP A 606 14.87 22.38 -6.09
CA ASP A 606 15.80 23.10 -6.97
C ASP A 606 15.10 23.55 -8.25
N ILE A 607 14.36 24.67 -8.17
CA ILE A 607 13.72 25.35 -9.30
C ILE A 607 14.33 26.74 -9.53
N PRO A 608 14.30 27.28 -10.78
CA PRO A 608 14.99 28.52 -11.13
C PRO A 608 14.66 29.72 -10.22
N ILE A 609 13.37 29.93 -9.90
CA ILE A 609 12.93 31.00 -9.00
C ILE A 609 13.49 30.84 -7.59
N ILE A 610 13.50 29.63 -7.01
CA ILE A 610 14.06 29.39 -5.67
C ILE A 610 15.58 29.59 -5.66
N ARG A 611 16.28 29.17 -6.72
CA ARG A 611 17.72 29.41 -6.88
C ARG A 611 18.03 30.90 -6.99
N HIS A 612 17.23 31.65 -7.74
CA HIS A 612 17.38 33.10 -7.88
C HIS A 612 17.13 33.81 -6.55
N LEU A 613 16.02 33.50 -5.87
CA LEU A 613 15.66 34.09 -4.57
C LEU A 613 16.68 33.78 -3.47
N ASN A 614 17.27 32.58 -3.45
CA ASN A 614 18.32 32.24 -2.48
C ASN A 614 19.63 33.02 -2.69
N ALA A 615 19.89 33.53 -3.91
CA ALA A 615 21.08 34.32 -4.23
C ALA A 615 20.89 35.83 -3.97
N LYS A 616 19.65 36.26 -3.69
CA LYS A 616 19.27 37.66 -3.51
C LYS A 616 18.74 37.91 -2.10
N ARG A 617 18.51 39.18 -1.77
CA ARG A 617 17.90 39.59 -0.50
C ARG A 617 16.38 39.53 -0.62
N VAL A 618 15.75 38.62 0.13
CA VAL A 618 14.29 38.46 0.18
C VAL A 618 13.79 38.78 1.58
N VAL A 619 12.81 39.67 1.69
CA VAL A 619 12.27 40.13 2.97
C VAL A 619 10.83 39.63 3.14
N LEU A 620 10.56 38.96 4.26
CA LEU A 620 9.21 38.61 4.70
C LEU A 620 8.70 39.70 5.65
N ALA A 621 7.69 40.44 5.20
CA ALA A 621 6.99 41.50 5.92
C ALA A 621 6.00 40.95 6.98
N SER A 622 6.42 39.96 7.77
CA SER A 622 5.54 39.30 8.74
C SER A 622 6.29 38.73 9.94
N ALA A 623 5.77 38.99 11.15
CA ALA A 623 6.26 38.39 12.39
C ALA A 623 5.84 36.92 12.57
N SER A 624 5.00 36.36 11.68
CA SER A 624 4.44 35.02 11.82
C SER A 624 5.50 33.93 11.61
N PRO A 625 5.82 33.10 12.62
CA PRO A 625 6.78 32.00 12.47
C PRO A 625 6.30 30.94 11.46
N ARG A 626 4.98 30.81 11.26
CA ARG A 626 4.37 29.83 10.35
C ARG A 626 4.64 30.15 8.89
N ARG A 627 4.56 31.43 8.51
CA ARG A 627 4.83 31.88 7.14
C ARG A 627 6.30 31.68 6.77
N LYS A 628 7.21 31.98 7.71
CA LYS A 628 8.63 31.65 7.59
C LYS A 628 8.84 30.15 7.38
N ALA A 629 8.22 29.32 8.22
CA ALA A 629 8.37 27.87 8.14
C ALA A 629 7.88 27.30 6.80
N LEU A 630 6.77 27.80 6.26
CA LEU A 630 6.24 27.40 4.95
C LEU A 630 7.23 27.73 3.81
N LEU A 631 7.78 28.94 3.79
CA LEU A 631 8.76 29.34 2.78
C LEU A 631 10.09 28.57 2.91
N GLN A 632 10.55 28.32 4.14
CA GLN A 632 11.75 27.51 4.39
C GLN A 632 11.57 26.04 3.99
N GLN A 633 10.39 25.46 4.21
CA GLN A 633 10.07 24.10 3.76
C GLN A 633 10.16 23.93 2.24
N MET A 634 9.92 24.99 1.48
CA MET A 634 10.08 24.99 0.02
C MET A 634 11.54 25.11 -0.43
N GLY A 635 12.45 25.51 0.45
CA GLY A 635 13.88 25.66 0.15
C GLY A 635 14.38 27.10 0.09
N LEU A 636 13.58 28.09 0.50
CA LEU A 636 14.07 29.46 0.71
C LEU A 636 14.85 29.54 2.02
N THR A 637 16.17 29.52 1.91
CA THR A 637 17.10 29.48 3.04
C THR A 637 17.54 30.86 3.49
N ASN A 638 17.61 31.83 2.56
CA ASN A 638 18.08 33.19 2.82
C ASN A 638 16.91 34.19 2.93
N LEU A 639 16.09 34.07 3.98
CA LEU A 639 14.90 34.90 4.19
C LEU A 639 15.09 35.83 5.40
N GLU A 640 15.06 37.15 5.16
CA GLU A 640 15.06 38.19 6.19
C GLU A 640 13.65 38.43 6.71
N ILE A 641 13.49 38.66 8.01
CA ILE A 641 12.18 38.91 8.63
C ILE A 641 12.17 40.34 9.13
N ASN A 642 11.27 41.16 8.57
CA ASN A 642 11.08 42.54 9.00
C ASN A 642 9.56 42.80 9.11
N PRO A 643 8.94 42.67 10.30
CA PRO A 643 7.50 42.88 10.44
C PRO A 643 7.14 44.36 10.22
N SER A 644 5.95 44.61 9.67
CA SER A 644 5.40 45.97 9.58
C SER A 644 4.85 46.42 10.94
N ASP A 645 5.05 47.71 11.26
CA ASP A 645 4.55 48.35 12.49
C ASP A 645 3.20 49.04 12.27
N LYS A 646 2.60 48.94 11.07
CA LYS A 646 1.31 49.57 10.78
C LYS A 646 0.18 48.85 11.51
N PRO A 647 -0.72 49.58 12.20
CA PRO A 647 -1.87 48.99 12.87
C PRO A 647 -2.82 48.33 11.85
N GLU A 648 -3.40 47.19 12.24
CA GLU A 648 -4.43 46.45 11.50
C GLU A 648 -5.83 47.06 11.79
N ASP A 649 -5.97 48.39 11.66
CA ASP A 649 -7.13 49.16 12.15
C ASP A 649 -8.01 49.78 11.05
N LEU A 650 -7.91 49.26 9.83
CA LEU A 650 -8.77 49.66 8.71
C LEU A 650 -10.26 49.60 9.09
N ASP A 651 -11.02 50.58 8.60
CA ASP A 651 -12.45 50.64 8.87
C ASP A 651 -13.18 49.47 8.19
N LYS A 652 -13.61 48.50 8.99
CA LYS A 652 -14.31 47.29 8.54
C LYS A 652 -15.68 47.58 7.92
N SER A 653 -16.23 48.78 8.13
CA SER A 653 -17.50 49.20 7.51
C SER A 653 -17.31 49.77 6.09
N ALA A 654 -16.10 50.24 5.77
CA ALA A 654 -15.77 50.83 4.48
C ALA A 654 -15.26 49.82 3.44
N TYR A 655 -14.83 48.61 3.87
CA TYR A 655 -14.25 47.59 3.01
C TYR A 655 -14.98 46.25 3.12
N GLY A 656 -15.16 45.55 2.00
CA GLY A 656 -15.56 44.15 2.02
C GLY A 656 -14.44 43.25 2.59
N PRO A 657 -14.73 42.01 3.07
CA PRO A 657 -13.69 41.14 3.64
C PRO A 657 -12.50 40.87 2.72
N TRP A 658 -12.76 40.76 1.40
CA TRP A 658 -11.73 40.54 0.38
C TRP A 658 -10.81 41.76 0.20
N GLU A 659 -11.40 42.95 0.13
CA GLU A 659 -10.68 44.22 -0.02
C GLU A 659 -9.91 44.55 1.25
N TYR A 660 -10.51 44.33 2.41
CA TYR A 660 -9.92 44.57 3.72
C TYR A 660 -8.60 43.80 3.87
N VAL A 661 -8.61 42.49 3.61
CA VAL A 661 -7.41 41.64 3.75
C VAL A 661 -6.36 41.96 2.69
N ALA A 662 -6.78 42.24 1.45
CA ALA A 662 -5.88 42.65 0.37
C ALA A 662 -5.17 43.97 0.66
N GLU A 663 -5.92 45.00 1.08
CA GLU A 663 -5.37 46.32 1.38
C GLU A 663 -4.46 46.28 2.62
N THR A 664 -4.81 45.47 3.62
CA THR A 664 -3.95 45.25 4.80
C THR A 664 -2.61 44.62 4.41
N ALA A 665 -2.62 43.55 3.59
CA ALA A 665 -1.40 42.91 3.09
C ALA A 665 -0.57 43.87 2.24
N ARG A 666 -1.20 44.66 1.37
CA ARG A 666 -0.55 45.65 0.51
C ARG A 666 0.13 46.75 1.32
N ARG A 667 -0.54 47.32 2.32
CA ARG A 667 0.02 48.35 3.20
C ARG A 667 1.23 47.86 4.00
N LYS A 668 1.21 46.61 4.46
CA LYS A 668 2.34 45.96 5.14
C LYS A 668 3.53 45.78 4.20
N CYS A 669 3.28 45.34 2.96
CA CYS A 669 4.32 45.18 1.94
C CYS A 669 5.02 46.51 1.65
N LEU A 670 4.24 47.56 1.37
CA LEU A 670 4.76 48.90 1.08
C LEU A 670 5.49 49.52 2.27
N ASP A 671 4.98 49.37 3.49
CA ASP A 671 5.64 49.87 4.71
C ASP A 671 7.05 49.30 4.86
N VAL A 672 7.19 47.97 4.73
CA VAL A 672 8.48 47.29 4.86
C VAL A 672 9.40 47.64 3.70
N TYR A 673 8.89 47.74 2.48
CA TYR A 673 9.67 48.15 1.32
C TYR A 673 10.23 49.58 1.48
N THR A 674 9.38 50.55 1.83
CA THR A 674 9.81 51.94 2.08
C THR A 674 10.83 52.02 3.21
N LYS A 675 10.62 51.32 4.33
CA LYS A 675 11.60 51.24 5.43
C LYS A 675 12.94 50.66 4.98
N CYS A 676 12.93 49.63 4.15
CA CYS A 676 14.15 49.04 3.60
C CYS A 676 14.92 50.02 2.70
N LEU A 677 14.22 50.87 1.94
CA LEU A 677 14.84 51.92 1.12
C LEU A 677 15.40 53.07 1.99
N GLU A 678 14.66 53.51 3.01
CA GLU A 678 15.11 54.59 3.92
C GLU A 678 16.30 54.19 4.78
N THR A 679 16.42 52.90 5.11
CA THR A 679 17.52 52.35 5.93
C THR A 679 18.76 52.02 5.09
N GLN A 680 18.93 52.61 3.89
CA GLN A 680 20.09 52.41 3.01
C GLN A 680 21.42 52.73 3.72
N LEU A 681 21.99 51.76 4.43
CA LEU A 681 23.40 51.73 4.77
C LEU A 681 24.15 51.26 3.53
N ALA A 682 25.27 51.90 3.18
CA ALA A 682 26.13 51.55 2.04
C ALA A 682 26.67 50.09 2.04
N SER A 683 26.32 49.28 3.04
CA SER A 683 26.72 47.90 3.24
C SER A 683 25.59 46.88 3.03
N ILE A 684 24.32 47.28 2.86
CA ILE A 684 23.18 46.37 2.71
C ILE A 684 22.47 46.68 1.38
N PRO A 685 22.39 45.71 0.43
CA PRO A 685 21.68 45.92 -0.83
C PRO A 685 20.16 46.03 -0.62
N ASP A 686 19.48 46.76 -1.50
CA ASP A 686 18.02 46.86 -1.51
C ASP A 686 17.37 45.48 -1.69
N PRO A 687 16.16 45.26 -1.16
CA PRO A 687 15.49 43.96 -1.27
C PRO A 687 15.06 43.69 -2.72
N GLU A 688 15.40 42.51 -3.24
CA GLU A 688 14.96 42.07 -4.57
C GLU A 688 13.49 41.63 -4.56
N LEU A 689 12.98 41.24 -3.39
CA LEU A 689 11.61 40.80 -3.21
C LEU A 689 11.13 41.07 -1.78
N VAL A 690 9.97 41.71 -1.63
CA VAL A 690 9.25 41.83 -0.37
C VAL A 690 7.95 41.03 -0.45
N ILE A 691 7.73 40.13 0.51
CA ILE A 691 6.53 39.29 0.60
C ILE A 691 5.76 39.69 1.86
N ALA A 692 4.51 40.10 1.70
CA ALA A 692 3.58 40.32 2.81
C ALA A 692 2.38 39.37 2.69
N ALA A 693 1.79 39.01 3.82
CA ALA A 693 0.55 38.28 3.84
C ALA A 693 -0.31 38.69 5.04
N ASP A 694 -1.62 38.67 4.86
CA ASP A 694 -2.59 38.92 5.92
C ASP A 694 -3.70 37.88 5.86
N THR A 695 -4.22 37.45 7.02
CA THR A 695 -5.16 36.34 7.12
C THR A 695 -6.30 36.72 8.06
N ILE A 696 -7.52 36.61 7.57
CA ILE A 696 -8.75 36.83 8.35
C ILE A 696 -9.69 35.62 8.23
N ILE A 697 -10.59 35.49 9.18
CA ILE A 697 -11.68 34.51 9.12
C ILE A 697 -12.99 35.27 8.92
N VAL A 698 -13.81 34.79 7.99
CA VAL A 698 -15.15 35.32 7.73
C VAL A 698 -16.15 34.26 8.13
N THR A 699 -16.98 34.58 9.10
CA THR A 699 -18.05 33.68 9.55
C THR A 699 -19.12 33.51 8.49
N ARG A 700 -20.00 32.52 8.66
CA ARG A 700 -21.11 32.27 7.73
C ARG A 700 -22.04 33.48 7.53
N ASP A 701 -22.20 34.31 8.56
CA ASP A 701 -22.99 35.55 8.52
C ASP A 701 -22.18 36.80 8.08
N GLY A 702 -20.92 36.62 7.65
CA GLY A 702 -20.10 37.68 7.06
C GLY A 702 -19.28 38.50 8.05
N ARG A 703 -19.19 38.12 9.33
CA ARG A 703 -18.37 38.84 10.32
C ARG A 703 -16.89 38.51 10.15
N ILE A 704 -16.05 39.54 10.18
CA ILE A 704 -14.59 39.41 10.14
C ILE A 704 -14.07 39.13 11.56
N LEU A 705 -13.42 37.98 11.72
CA LEU A 705 -12.73 37.56 12.93
C LEU A 705 -11.22 37.60 12.72
N GLU A 706 -10.55 38.34 13.60
CA GLU A 706 -9.10 38.45 13.66
C GLU A 706 -8.56 37.54 14.78
N LYS A 707 -7.47 37.95 15.43
CA LYS A 707 -6.89 37.29 16.58
C LYS A 707 -7.74 37.60 17.83
N PRO A 708 -7.99 36.62 18.73
CA PRO A 708 -8.75 36.87 19.95
C PRO A 708 -7.99 37.81 20.90
N ARG A 709 -8.68 38.77 21.54
CA ARG A 709 -8.07 39.74 22.48
C ARG A 709 -8.10 39.26 23.93
N SER A 710 -8.96 38.30 24.25
CA SER A 710 -9.08 37.71 25.58
C SER A 710 -9.46 36.23 25.52
N GLU A 711 -9.19 35.48 26.59
CA GLU A 711 -9.56 34.07 26.70
C GLU A 711 -11.08 33.85 26.58
N ALA A 712 -11.87 34.73 27.17
CA ALA A 712 -13.33 34.67 27.07
C ALA A 712 -13.83 34.91 25.63
N GLU A 713 -13.21 35.84 24.91
CA GLU A 713 -13.49 36.08 23.49
C GLU A 713 -13.05 34.89 22.62
N HIS A 714 -11.91 34.27 22.96
CA HIS A 714 -11.39 33.10 22.26
C HIS A 714 -12.36 31.92 22.33
N VAL A 715 -12.86 31.59 23.53
CA VAL A 715 -13.89 30.55 23.71
C VAL A 715 -15.15 30.90 22.91
N LYS A 716 -15.63 32.14 23.01
CA LYS A 716 -16.84 32.59 22.32
C LYS A 716 -16.70 32.49 20.80
N MET A 717 -15.54 32.83 20.26
CA MET A 717 -15.23 32.76 18.83
C MET A 717 -15.26 31.33 18.32
N LEU A 718 -14.64 30.39 19.04
CA LEU A 718 -14.60 28.98 18.64
C LEU A 718 -15.96 28.29 18.77
N LYS A 719 -16.72 28.57 19.84
CA LYS A 719 -18.10 28.10 19.99
C LYS A 719 -18.96 28.60 18.82
N TYR A 720 -18.86 29.88 18.49
CA TYR A 720 -19.58 30.45 17.35
C TYR A 720 -19.26 29.74 16.03
N MET A 721 -17.99 29.51 15.72
CA MET A 721 -17.60 28.81 14.48
C MET A 721 -18.05 27.35 14.48
N ARG A 722 -17.99 26.65 15.62
CA ARG A 722 -18.56 25.29 15.77
C ARG A 722 -20.05 25.30 15.47
N ASP A 723 -20.80 26.20 16.12
CA ASP A 723 -22.27 26.23 16.02
C ASP A 723 -22.75 26.65 14.62
N THR A 724 -21.93 27.40 13.86
CA THR A 724 -22.21 27.74 12.45
C THR A 724 -21.66 26.73 11.45
N GLU A 725 -20.87 25.76 11.92
CA GLU A 725 -20.13 24.69 11.24
C GLU A 725 -19.14 25.13 10.17
N MET A 726 -19.38 26.21 9.43
CA MET A 726 -18.55 26.61 8.30
C MET A 726 -18.13 28.08 8.40
N HIS A 727 -16.84 28.32 8.19
CA HIS A 727 -16.26 29.66 8.01
C HIS A 727 -15.28 29.67 6.85
N ARG A 728 -15.05 30.86 6.30
CA ARG A 728 -14.14 31.11 5.19
C ARG A 728 -12.84 31.69 5.74
N VAL A 729 -11.72 31.16 5.31
CA VAL A 729 -10.39 31.69 5.59
C VAL A 729 -9.93 32.44 4.35
N LEU A 730 -9.70 33.74 4.50
CA LEU A 730 -9.16 34.58 3.44
C LEU A 730 -7.72 34.94 3.81
N THR A 731 -6.76 34.58 2.97
CA THR A 731 -5.40 35.12 3.06
C THR A 731 -5.09 35.91 1.80
N ALA A 732 -4.75 37.18 1.96
CA ALA A 732 -4.14 37.97 0.90
C ALA A 732 -2.62 37.84 0.98
N VAL A 733 -1.98 37.72 -0.17
CA VAL A 733 -0.53 37.77 -0.31
C VAL A 733 -0.20 38.89 -1.29
N THR A 734 0.73 39.75 -0.91
CA THR A 734 1.27 40.81 -1.75
C THR A 734 2.76 40.58 -1.92
N VAL A 735 3.20 40.62 -3.18
CA VAL A 735 4.61 40.45 -3.55
C VAL A 735 5.05 41.68 -4.33
N LEU A 736 6.18 42.27 -3.95
CA LEU A 736 6.74 43.47 -4.56
C LEU A 736 8.21 43.23 -4.93
N ALA A 737 8.59 43.58 -6.16
CA ALA A 737 9.97 43.59 -6.62
C ALA A 737 10.33 44.96 -7.23
N PRO A 738 11.55 45.48 -7.03
CA PRO A 738 12.02 46.69 -7.70
C PRO A 738 12.12 46.47 -9.21
N ARG A 739 11.86 47.51 -9.99
CA ARG A 739 12.08 47.52 -11.44
C ARG A 739 13.46 48.09 -11.73
N GLU A 740 14.14 47.54 -12.74
CA GLU A 740 15.39 48.13 -13.25
C GLU A 740 15.13 49.40 -14.08
N ASP A 741 13.92 49.50 -14.66
CA ASP A 741 13.49 50.66 -15.44
C ASP A 741 13.17 51.87 -14.55
N ALA A 742 13.56 53.06 -15.01
CA ALA A 742 13.29 54.34 -14.33
C ALA A 742 11.80 54.80 -14.37
N ARG A 743 10.84 53.88 -14.51
CA ARG A 743 9.40 54.18 -14.52
C ARG A 743 8.88 54.29 -13.09
N HIS A 744 8.17 55.36 -12.76
CA HIS A 744 7.50 55.50 -11.46
C HIS A 744 6.28 54.55 -11.39
N PRO A 745 6.05 53.79 -10.29
CA PRO A 745 6.64 53.91 -8.96
C PRO A 745 7.95 53.12 -8.68
N GLY A 746 8.66 52.65 -9.71
CA GLY A 746 9.98 52.02 -9.57
C GLY A 746 9.96 50.58 -9.05
N TYR A 747 8.77 49.99 -8.92
CA TYR A 747 8.56 48.61 -8.50
C TYR A 747 7.34 48.01 -9.24
N SER A 748 7.29 46.69 -9.35
CA SER A 748 6.10 45.92 -9.71
C SER A 748 5.54 45.28 -8.43
N ILE A 749 4.22 45.37 -8.26
CA ILE A 749 3.51 44.85 -7.09
C ILE A 749 2.28 44.08 -7.54
N THR A 750 2.13 42.86 -7.06
CA THR A 750 0.95 42.05 -7.33
C THR A 750 0.35 41.57 -6.00
N SER A 751 -0.98 41.58 -5.90
CA SER A 751 -1.70 41.03 -4.76
C SER A 751 -2.69 39.96 -5.20
N HIS A 752 -2.85 38.91 -4.41
CA HIS A 752 -3.84 37.86 -4.64
C HIS A 752 -4.47 37.42 -3.31
N THR A 753 -5.79 37.30 -3.29
CA THR A 753 -6.54 36.79 -2.13
C THR A 753 -7.05 35.39 -2.43
N GLU A 754 -6.69 34.44 -1.57
CA GLU A 754 -7.13 33.05 -1.68
C GLU A 754 -8.18 32.75 -0.60
N GLU A 755 -9.28 32.13 -1.00
CA GLU A 755 -10.34 31.67 -0.11
C GLU A 755 -10.23 30.16 0.15
N THR A 756 -10.46 29.74 1.38
CA THR A 756 -10.62 28.33 1.74
C THR A 756 -11.72 28.17 2.76
N LYS A 757 -12.65 27.24 2.52
CA LYS A 757 -13.74 26.95 3.46
C LYS A 757 -13.29 25.88 4.44
N VAL A 758 -13.52 26.12 5.72
CA VAL A 758 -13.19 25.18 6.79
C VAL A 758 -14.47 24.83 7.52
N TYR A 759 -14.65 23.53 7.73
CA TYR A 759 -15.80 22.94 8.40
C TYR A 759 -15.36 22.45 9.78
N PHE A 760 -16.04 22.89 10.82
CA PHE A 760 -15.84 22.44 12.18
C PHE A 760 -16.77 21.28 12.52
N TRP A 761 -16.28 20.36 13.34
CA TRP A 761 -17.05 19.25 13.88
C TRP A 761 -18.14 19.80 14.82
N GLY A 762 -19.39 19.43 14.59
CA GLY A 762 -20.54 19.94 15.34
C GLY A 762 -20.59 19.50 16.81
N GLU A 763 -21.39 20.22 17.63
CA GLU A 763 -21.65 19.82 19.01
C GLU A 763 -22.42 18.49 19.06
N GLU A 764 -23.43 18.31 18.20
CA GLU A 764 -24.17 17.04 18.07
C GLU A 764 -23.30 15.84 17.69
N ASN A 765 -22.19 16.08 17.00
CA ASN A 765 -21.28 15.05 16.52
C ASN A 765 -20.18 14.72 17.57
N GLY A 766 -20.19 15.39 18.72
CA GLY A 766 -19.27 15.10 19.82
C GLY A 766 -18.11 16.09 19.97
N LEU A 767 -18.31 17.37 19.64
CA LEU A 767 -17.41 18.47 20.04
C LEU A 767 -18.01 19.33 21.19
N PRO A 768 -18.05 18.81 22.43
CA PRO A 768 -18.60 19.53 23.58
C PRO A 768 -17.73 20.73 24.01
N ASP A 769 -18.34 21.62 24.79
CA ASP A 769 -17.73 22.87 25.26
C ASP A 769 -16.41 22.69 26.04
N ASP A 770 -16.28 21.59 26.78
CA ASP A 770 -15.08 21.28 27.56
C ASP A 770 -13.85 21.01 26.67
N VAL A 771 -14.05 20.51 25.45
CA VAL A 771 -12.97 20.35 24.44
C VAL A 771 -12.50 21.71 23.95
N ILE A 772 -13.42 22.65 23.66
CA ILE A 772 -13.07 24.02 23.25
C ILE A 772 -12.35 24.75 24.39
N GLU A 773 -12.84 24.65 25.62
CA GLU A 773 -12.19 25.24 26.80
C GLU A 773 -10.82 24.60 27.09
N ALA A 774 -10.67 23.29 26.89
CA ALA A 774 -9.38 22.61 26.96
C ALA A 774 -8.42 23.10 25.88
N TYR A 775 -8.91 23.30 24.66
CA TYR A 775 -8.11 23.81 23.55
C TYR A 775 -7.65 25.26 23.81
N VAL A 776 -8.53 26.15 24.26
CA VAL A 776 -8.17 27.54 24.59
C VAL A 776 -7.07 27.60 25.66
N ARG A 777 -7.13 26.71 26.68
CA ARG A 777 -6.08 26.59 27.70
C ARG A 777 -4.70 26.21 27.15
N THR A 778 -4.63 25.56 25.98
CA THR A 778 -3.33 25.25 25.33
C THR A 778 -2.63 26.50 24.81
N ARG A 779 -3.36 27.60 24.64
CA ARG A 779 -2.92 28.86 24.02
C ARG A 779 -2.39 28.70 22.59
N GLU A 780 -2.60 27.56 21.94
CA GLU A 780 -2.13 27.31 20.58
C GLU A 780 -2.76 28.29 19.58
N GLY A 781 -3.99 28.77 19.82
CA GLY A 781 -4.71 29.64 18.90
C GLY A 781 -4.51 31.16 19.06
N VAL A 782 -3.83 31.62 20.10
CA VAL A 782 -3.89 33.04 20.53
C VAL A 782 -3.34 34.01 19.48
N ASP A 783 -2.31 33.60 18.73
CA ASP A 783 -1.65 34.40 17.70
C ASP A 783 -2.21 34.14 16.28
N LYS A 784 -3.45 33.64 16.17
CA LYS A 784 -4.05 33.17 14.92
C LYS A 784 -5.42 33.78 14.69
N ALA A 785 -5.71 34.14 13.43
CA ALA A 785 -7.05 34.56 13.04
C ALA A 785 -8.05 33.42 13.28
N GLY A 786 -9.20 33.72 13.89
CA GLY A 786 -10.18 32.71 14.31
C GLY A 786 -9.78 31.93 15.57
N GLY A 787 -8.59 32.18 16.14
CA GLY A 787 -8.19 31.51 17.36
C GLY A 787 -7.86 30.02 17.20
N TYR A 788 -7.56 29.50 16.00
CA TYR A 788 -7.24 28.08 15.84
C TYR A 788 -6.04 27.79 14.94
N ALA A 789 -5.36 26.66 15.21
CA ALA A 789 -4.22 26.18 14.44
C ALA A 789 -4.57 24.90 13.68
N VAL A 790 -4.71 24.99 12.35
CA VAL A 790 -5.01 23.81 11.51
C VAL A 790 -3.87 22.77 11.49
N GLN A 791 -2.62 23.19 11.71
CA GLN A 791 -1.47 22.28 11.83
C GLN A 791 -1.29 21.73 13.27
N GLY A 792 -2.18 22.11 14.18
CA GLY A 792 -2.09 21.87 15.61
C GLY A 792 -3.14 20.93 16.15
N ILE A 793 -3.40 21.03 17.45
CA ILE A 793 -4.44 20.28 18.16
C ILE A 793 -5.82 20.60 17.58
N ALA A 794 -6.07 21.87 17.24
CA ALA A 794 -7.35 22.27 16.66
C ALA A 794 -7.63 21.63 15.30
N GLY A 795 -6.64 21.47 14.43
CA GLY A 795 -6.85 20.78 13.15
C GLY A 795 -7.21 19.29 13.31
N MET A 796 -6.84 18.67 14.43
CA MET A 796 -7.16 17.27 14.72
C MET A 796 -8.48 17.09 15.47
N LEU A 797 -8.92 18.10 16.24
CA LEU A 797 -10.09 18.01 17.12
C LEU A 797 -11.28 18.85 16.65
N LEU A 798 -11.03 20.04 16.11
CA LEU A 798 -12.08 21.00 15.75
C LEU A 798 -12.46 20.93 14.28
N VAL A 799 -11.52 20.62 13.38
CA VAL A 799 -11.72 20.67 11.93
C VAL A 799 -12.16 19.31 11.38
N GLU A 800 -13.32 19.28 10.74
CA GLU A 800 -13.86 18.11 10.03
C GLU A 800 -13.30 18.01 8.61
N LYS A 801 -13.42 19.10 7.86
CA LYS A 801 -13.15 19.15 6.43
C LYS A 801 -12.62 20.52 6.04
N ILE A 802 -11.80 20.55 4.99
CA ILE A 802 -11.29 21.78 4.38
C ILE A 802 -11.53 21.69 2.88
N ASP A 803 -12.28 22.66 2.34
CA ASP A 803 -12.49 22.84 0.91
C ASP A 803 -11.66 24.03 0.42
N GLY A 804 -10.44 23.74 -0.04
CA GLY A 804 -9.45 24.71 -0.50
C GLY A 804 -8.03 24.32 -0.11
N SER A 805 -7.14 25.31 0.01
CA SER A 805 -5.72 25.07 0.24
C SER A 805 -5.36 25.12 1.73
N VAL A 806 -4.71 24.08 2.26
CA VAL A 806 -4.39 24.02 3.71
C VAL A 806 -3.34 25.07 4.10
N ASP A 807 -2.36 25.35 3.25
CA ASP A 807 -1.36 26.40 3.45
C ASP A 807 -1.98 27.81 3.51
N ASN A 808 -3.09 28.04 2.77
CA ASN A 808 -3.91 29.23 2.91
C ASN A 808 -4.47 29.36 4.34
N VAL A 809 -4.99 28.28 4.92
CA VAL A 809 -5.49 28.25 6.31
C VAL A 809 -4.37 28.44 7.34
N VAL A 810 -3.16 27.93 7.06
CA VAL A 810 -1.97 28.14 7.90
C VAL A 810 -1.54 29.62 7.89
N GLY A 811 -1.82 30.32 6.78
CA GLY A 811 -1.68 31.77 6.64
C GLY A 811 -0.77 32.21 5.49
N LEU A 812 -0.43 31.33 4.53
CA LEU A 812 0.27 31.71 3.30
C LEU A 812 -0.04 30.71 2.17
N PRO A 813 -0.79 31.08 1.12
CA PRO A 813 -0.94 30.27 -0.10
C PRO A 813 0.37 30.27 -0.89
N VAL A 814 1.25 29.31 -0.60
CA VAL A 814 2.64 29.23 -1.07
C VAL A 814 2.70 29.12 -2.60
N ARG A 815 1.81 28.34 -3.20
CA ARG A 815 1.75 28.17 -4.66
C ARG A 815 1.49 29.50 -5.37
N ARG A 816 0.52 30.28 -4.88
CA ARG A 816 0.19 31.60 -5.43
C ARG A 816 1.31 32.59 -5.16
N CYS A 817 1.88 32.57 -3.95
CA CYS A 817 3.02 33.42 -3.58
C CYS A 817 4.22 33.24 -4.52
N LEU A 818 4.62 32.00 -4.82
CA LEU A 818 5.75 31.73 -5.73
C LEU A 818 5.44 32.12 -7.17
N SER A 819 4.21 31.86 -7.64
CA SER A 819 3.78 32.28 -8.98
C SER A 819 3.78 33.80 -9.14
N MET A 820 3.36 34.55 -8.12
CA MET A 820 3.44 36.01 -8.14
C MET A 820 4.88 36.50 -8.09
N ALA A 821 5.74 35.89 -7.27
CA ALA A 821 7.16 36.21 -7.23
C ALA A 821 7.84 36.01 -8.59
N GLU A 822 7.51 34.93 -9.31
CA GLU A 822 8.03 34.69 -10.66
C GLU A 822 7.57 35.77 -11.65
N LYS A 823 6.30 36.19 -11.57
CA LYS A 823 5.74 37.26 -12.41
C LYS A 823 6.42 38.61 -12.17
N VAL A 824 6.46 39.07 -10.91
CA VAL A 824 7.00 40.41 -10.59
C VAL A 824 8.53 40.49 -10.77
N ILE A 825 9.24 39.36 -10.82
CA ILE A 825 10.69 39.34 -11.05
C ILE A 825 11.00 39.17 -12.55
N PHE A 826 10.41 38.19 -13.23
CA PHE A 826 10.83 37.82 -14.59
C PHE A 826 9.91 38.32 -15.70
N ARG A 827 8.70 38.80 -15.39
CA ARG A 827 7.69 39.21 -16.38
C ARG A 827 7.15 40.62 -16.13
N GLN A 828 8.04 41.54 -15.79
CA GLN A 828 7.70 42.94 -15.47
C GLN A 828 7.11 43.73 -16.67
N ASP A 829 7.30 43.24 -17.90
CA ASP A 829 6.87 43.91 -19.14
C ASP A 829 5.50 43.45 -19.66
N GLU A 830 4.94 42.35 -19.13
CA GLU A 830 3.63 41.83 -19.55
C GLU A 830 2.45 42.59 -18.89
N GLU A 831 2.70 43.35 -17.80
CA GLU A 831 1.66 44.08 -17.05
C GLU A 831 1.14 45.36 -17.76
N GLY A 832 1.68 45.72 -18.92
CA GLY A 832 1.21 46.88 -19.69
C GLY A 832 -0.23 46.76 -20.23
N ASP A 833 -0.77 45.55 -20.35
CA ASP A 833 -2.00 45.29 -21.10
C ASP A 833 -3.18 44.74 -20.27
N GLU A 834 -2.99 44.31 -19.01
CA GLU A 834 -4.07 43.66 -18.24
C GLU A 834 -4.75 44.57 -17.20
N GLU A 835 -4.09 45.61 -16.67
CA GLU A 835 -4.66 46.51 -15.64
C GLU A 835 -5.72 47.49 -16.18
N GLN A 836 -5.92 47.61 -17.50
CA GLN A 836 -6.99 48.47 -18.07
C GLN A 836 -8.35 47.78 -18.27
N SER A 837 -8.46 46.47 -18.02
CA SER A 837 -9.69 45.72 -18.31
C SER A 837 -10.58 45.42 -17.09
N GLY A 838 -10.16 45.80 -15.88
CA GLY A 838 -10.86 45.47 -14.64
C GLY A 838 -11.73 46.57 -14.01
N GLU A 839 -11.73 47.79 -14.55
CA GLU A 839 -12.43 48.94 -13.95
C GLU A 839 -13.74 49.36 -14.65
N GLU A 840 -14.20 48.67 -15.69
CA GLU A 840 -15.45 49.03 -16.40
C GLU A 840 -16.70 48.18 -16.06
N ASP A 841 -16.61 47.14 -15.22
CA ASP A 841 -17.76 46.26 -14.91
C ASP A 841 -18.42 46.53 -13.53
N LEU A 842 -18.37 47.76 -13.03
CA LEU A 842 -19.19 48.21 -11.89
C LEU A 842 -19.86 49.56 -12.18
N LEU A 843 -20.89 49.53 -13.04
CA LEU A 843 -22.04 50.45 -13.01
C LEU A 843 -23.35 49.67 -13.19
#